data_AF-A0A2G3A954-F1
#
_entry.id   AF-A0A2G3A954-F1
#
_cell.length_a   1.000
_cell.length_b   1.000
_cell.length_c   1.000
_cell.angle_alpha   90.00
_cell.angle_beta   90.00
_cell.angle_gamma   90.00
#
_symmetry.space_group_name_H-M   'P 1'
#
loop_
_entity.id
_entity.type
_entity.pdbx_description
1 polymer ?
#
loop_
_entity_poly.entity_id
_entity_poly.type
_entity_poly.pdbx_seq_one_letter_code
_entity_poly.pdbx_strand_id
1 'polypeptide(L)'
;MAMAIHKWLLYLFFHIHLHVLILAQLPNLRYGECGDNGNYTENSTYKNNLNTLLTSLSSRIDKYGFYNASIGQNGDRASVIVLCRGDVELEECRNCVNNVVQKLGQLCPNQKEVFGGYDGCMLQYSNRSIIGTASFFVRYYLWNPANASNPEEFNQELRKLLENLRDRAAEGGLLRKYASGNVSGPDFQSIYALVQCTPDLSRLDCFDCLTDAYGNMPDCPCKGKRGGRIIGVRCNFRYESSRFFEDVVLEAPPPAGNDNKTVPIGRDDKIVPTGKDDKAARTIIIIVVPTVTLVVLIICISVILMRRRKKKLVNEIQRTPVDDTSIAESLQYDFSAIRAATDDFSDANKLGQGGFGPVYKGKLQNGQEIAVKRLSADSGQGDLEFKNEVLLVARLQHRNLVRLMGFCLDGTERLLVYEFVPNASLDHFLFDSVKRRQLDWERRSKIIGGIAKGILYLHEDSRLRIIHRDLKASNVLLDAEMNPKISDFGMARLFELDETQGSTNRIVGTYGYMAPEYAMHGQFSVKSDVFSFGVLVLEILSGQKNTCFRSGESVEDLLSYAWSNWHTGTAMNFIDPMLRGSTGVIRDIMRSIHIALLCVQENVADRPTMAAVVLMLSSLSLSLPMPSGPAYYTHSNISAEMPLIYNTRMSDSSELAKSKSIGSSRNEASISELYPR
;
A
#
# COMPACT_ATOMS: atom_id res chain seq x y z
N MET A 1 33.17 33.28 27.09
CA MET A 1 33.54 32.00 26.46
C MET A 1 32.94 30.78 27.19
N ALA A 2 33.05 30.67 28.52
CA ALA A 2 32.46 29.57 29.31
C ALA A 2 30.93 29.41 29.18
N MET A 3 30.16 30.50 29.14
CA MET A 3 28.70 30.43 28.93
C MET A 3 28.29 29.95 27.53
N ALA A 4 29.12 30.19 26.51
CA ALA A 4 28.86 29.75 25.14
C ALA A 4 29.11 28.24 25.00
N ILE A 5 30.15 27.73 25.66
CA ILE A 5 30.48 26.30 25.72
C ILE A 5 29.40 25.53 26.49
N HIS A 6 28.87 26.09 27.58
CA HIS A 6 27.79 25.47 28.35
C HIS A 6 26.47 25.37 27.56
N LYS A 7 26.11 26.41 26.81
CA LYS A 7 24.94 26.38 25.90
C LYS A 7 25.14 25.39 24.74
N TRP A 8 26.35 25.29 24.20
CA TRP A 8 26.68 24.32 23.16
C TRP A 8 26.61 22.88 23.66
N LEU A 9 27.11 22.61 24.86
CA LEU A 9 27.04 21.27 25.48
C LEU A 9 25.60 20.87 25.80
N LEU A 10 24.77 21.79 26.29
CA LEU A 10 23.33 21.55 26.49
C LEU A 10 22.61 21.28 25.16
N TYR A 11 22.95 22.02 24.11
CA TYR A 11 22.39 21.82 22.77
C TYR A 11 22.81 20.49 22.16
N LEU A 12 24.07 20.08 22.36
CA LEU A 12 24.58 18.77 21.93
C LEU A 12 23.94 17.62 22.72
N PHE A 13 23.78 17.78 24.02
CA PHE A 13 23.11 16.81 24.90
C PHE A 13 21.63 16.64 24.50
N PHE A 14 20.96 17.73 24.17
CA PHE A 14 19.57 17.72 23.70
C PHE A 14 19.44 17.09 22.32
N HIS A 15 20.35 17.38 21.38
CA HIS A 15 20.36 16.76 20.05
C HIS A 15 20.76 15.29 20.07
N ILE A 16 21.66 14.87 20.94
CA ILE A 16 22.00 13.45 21.11
C ILE A 16 20.81 12.70 21.69
N HIS A 17 20.12 13.24 22.70
CA HIS A 17 18.89 12.64 23.21
C HIS A 17 17.76 12.64 22.17
N LEU A 18 17.62 13.71 21.38
CA LEU A 18 16.61 13.79 20.32
C LEU A 18 16.91 12.83 19.16
N HIS A 19 18.17 12.66 18.77
CA HIS A 19 18.57 11.67 17.76
C HIS A 19 18.42 10.22 18.26
N VAL A 20 18.65 9.96 19.54
CA VAL A 20 18.38 8.66 20.17
C VAL A 20 16.87 8.38 20.24
N LEU A 21 16.05 9.42 20.44
CA LEU A 21 14.58 9.32 20.38
C LEU A 21 14.04 9.14 18.95
N ILE A 22 14.67 9.74 17.94
CA ILE A 22 14.25 9.65 16.52
C ILE A 22 14.68 8.32 15.87
N LEU A 23 15.82 7.75 16.26
CA LEU A 23 16.25 6.41 15.81
C LEU A 23 15.46 5.26 16.47
N ALA A 24 14.58 5.57 17.42
CA ALA A 24 13.79 4.58 18.16
C ALA A 24 12.37 4.37 17.58
N GLN A 25 12.11 4.73 16.31
CA GLN A 25 10.84 4.34 15.69
C GLN A 25 10.91 2.88 15.22
N LEU A 26 10.12 2.04 15.88
CA LEU A 26 10.01 0.63 15.58
C LEU A 26 9.45 0.39 14.17
N PRO A 27 9.96 -0.62 13.44
CA PRO A 27 9.47 -0.98 12.11
C PRO A 27 7.95 -1.28 12.14
N ASN A 28 7.28 -1.11 10.99
CA ASN A 28 5.87 -1.48 10.87
C ASN A 28 5.71 -3.00 10.74
N LEU A 29 4.74 -3.56 11.44
CA LEU A 29 4.40 -4.99 11.36
C LEU A 29 4.14 -5.41 9.92
N ARG A 30 4.61 -6.61 9.57
CA ARG A 30 4.33 -7.22 8.25
C ARG A 30 2.86 -7.59 8.13
N TYR A 31 2.27 -8.02 9.25
CA TYR A 31 0.86 -8.35 9.44
C TYR A 31 0.51 -8.16 10.91
N GLY A 32 -0.72 -7.71 11.18
CA GLY A 32 -1.20 -7.47 12.54
C GLY A 32 -2.69 -7.16 12.56
N GLU A 33 -3.41 -7.77 13.49
CA GLU A 33 -4.83 -7.57 13.71
C GLU A 33 -5.19 -7.62 15.19
N CYS A 34 -6.27 -6.90 15.51
CA CYS A 34 -6.92 -6.96 16.80
C CYS A 34 -8.08 -7.97 16.70
N GLY A 35 -8.21 -8.84 17.69
CA GLY A 35 -9.34 -9.77 17.77
C GLY A 35 -10.57 -9.13 18.40
N ASP A 36 -11.75 -9.67 18.08
CA ASP A 36 -13.04 -9.15 18.56
C ASP A 36 -13.42 -9.66 19.96
N ASN A 37 -12.47 -10.26 20.70
CA ASN A 37 -12.74 -10.91 21.99
C ASN A 37 -12.85 -9.95 23.18
N GLY A 38 -13.24 -8.71 22.90
CA GLY A 38 -13.52 -7.65 23.85
C GLY A 38 -12.31 -6.86 24.34
N ASN A 39 -12.61 -5.75 25.02
CA ASN A 39 -11.61 -4.83 25.54
C ASN A 39 -11.36 -5.07 27.03
N TYR A 40 -10.15 -4.74 27.49
CA TYR A 40 -9.83 -4.61 28.91
C TYR A 40 -9.72 -3.14 29.31
N THR A 41 -9.84 -2.84 30.60
CA THR A 41 -9.64 -1.49 31.15
C THR A 41 -8.23 -1.32 31.70
N GLU A 42 -7.73 -0.08 31.75
CA GLU A 42 -6.34 0.24 32.11
C GLU A 42 -5.91 -0.32 33.49
N ASN A 43 -6.84 -0.37 34.44
CA ASN A 43 -6.60 -0.85 35.81
C ASN A 43 -7.11 -2.29 36.07
N SER A 44 -7.38 -3.06 35.01
CA SER A 44 -7.86 -4.44 35.17
C SER A 44 -6.76 -5.42 35.59
N THR A 45 -7.14 -6.46 36.33
CA THR A 45 -6.25 -7.58 36.66
C THR A 45 -5.70 -8.25 35.39
N TYR A 46 -6.53 -8.40 34.36
CA TYR A 46 -6.10 -8.86 33.03
C TYR A 46 -4.92 -8.04 32.47
N LYS A 47 -4.98 -6.70 32.51
CA LYS A 47 -3.92 -5.83 32.00
C LYS A 47 -2.61 -6.02 32.77
N ASN A 48 -2.67 -6.14 34.09
CA ASN A 48 -1.49 -6.44 34.91
C ASN A 48 -0.88 -7.81 34.56
N ASN A 49 -1.71 -8.83 34.37
CA ASN A 49 -1.27 -10.17 33.97
C ASN A 49 -0.62 -10.14 32.58
N LEU A 50 -1.23 -9.44 31.61
CA LEU A 50 -0.71 -9.28 30.25
C LEU A 50 0.62 -8.52 30.25
N ASN A 51 0.71 -7.38 30.94
CA ASN A 51 1.95 -6.60 31.02
C ASN A 51 3.10 -7.42 31.65
N THR A 52 2.81 -8.24 32.67
CA THR A 52 3.80 -9.14 33.29
C THR A 52 4.33 -10.15 32.28
N LEU A 53 3.45 -10.73 31.46
CA LEU A 53 3.84 -11.64 30.38
C LEU A 53 4.69 -10.94 29.32
N LEU A 54 4.22 -9.80 28.81
CA LEU A 54 4.88 -9.08 27.71
C LEU A 54 6.26 -8.52 28.09
N THR A 55 6.44 -8.06 29.34
CA THR A 55 7.71 -7.47 29.81
C THR A 55 8.81 -8.50 29.96
N SER A 56 8.47 -9.74 30.34
CA SER A 56 9.45 -10.82 30.52
C SER A 56 9.58 -11.73 29.30
N LEU A 57 8.92 -11.40 28.19
CA LEU A 57 8.73 -12.31 27.07
C LEU A 57 10.03 -12.63 26.34
N SER A 58 10.77 -11.61 25.92
CA SER A 58 11.99 -11.78 25.12
C SER A 58 13.11 -12.49 25.88
N SER A 59 13.27 -12.20 27.17
CA SER A 59 14.32 -12.83 27.99
C SER A 59 14.07 -14.32 28.24
N ARG A 60 12.81 -14.77 28.14
CA ARG A 60 12.43 -16.18 28.34
C ARG A 60 12.47 -17.01 27.07
N ILE A 61 12.63 -16.39 25.91
CA ILE A 61 12.83 -17.12 24.65
C ILE A 61 14.24 -17.71 24.66
N ASP A 62 14.30 -19.01 24.38
CA ASP A 62 15.54 -19.77 24.23
C ASP A 62 16.01 -19.82 22.77
N LYS A 63 17.14 -20.49 22.52
CA LYS A 63 17.72 -20.63 21.17
C LYS A 63 16.80 -21.29 20.15
N TYR A 64 15.71 -21.94 20.57
CA TYR A 64 14.75 -22.57 19.67
C TYR A 64 13.66 -21.61 19.20
N GLY A 65 13.58 -20.41 19.80
CA GLY A 65 12.75 -19.32 19.31
C GLY A 65 11.27 -19.44 19.67
N PHE A 66 10.92 -20.25 20.67
CA PHE A 66 9.54 -20.46 21.10
C PHE A 66 9.36 -20.18 22.60
N TYR A 67 8.26 -19.55 22.95
CA TYR A 67 7.85 -19.41 24.34
C TYR A 67 6.33 -19.24 24.43
N ASN A 68 5.71 -19.90 25.42
CA ASN A 68 4.33 -19.69 25.77
C ASN A 68 4.17 -19.57 27.29
N ALA A 69 3.14 -18.85 27.73
CA ALA A 69 2.80 -18.74 29.14
C ALA A 69 1.38 -18.22 29.34
N SER A 70 0.80 -18.52 30.49
CA SER A 70 -0.47 -17.96 30.93
C SER A 70 -0.38 -17.49 32.38
N ILE A 71 -1.01 -16.36 32.69
CA ILE A 71 -1.15 -15.81 34.05
C ILE A 71 -2.63 -15.49 34.29
N GLY A 72 -3.12 -15.78 35.50
CA GLY A 72 -4.50 -15.52 35.91
C GLY A 72 -5.49 -16.63 35.57
N GLN A 73 -6.75 -16.44 35.97
CA GLN A 73 -7.83 -17.39 35.75
C GLN A 73 -9.11 -16.65 35.30
N ASN A 74 -10.04 -17.39 34.68
CA ASN A 74 -11.32 -16.87 34.21
C ASN A 74 -11.18 -15.60 33.34
N GLY A 75 -11.94 -14.53 33.63
CA GLY A 75 -11.94 -13.29 32.85
C GLY A 75 -10.63 -12.48 32.91
N ASP A 76 -9.73 -12.81 33.82
CA ASP A 76 -8.44 -12.15 34.03
C ASP A 76 -7.25 -12.96 33.50
N ARG A 77 -7.50 -14.14 32.94
CA ARG A 77 -6.47 -14.96 32.31
C ARG A 77 -5.90 -14.21 31.11
N ALA A 78 -4.57 -14.07 31.04
CA ALA A 78 -3.84 -13.66 29.85
C ALA A 78 -2.94 -14.82 29.43
N SER A 79 -2.97 -15.18 28.15
CA SER A 79 -2.13 -16.22 27.55
C SER A 79 -1.34 -15.61 26.39
N VAL A 80 -0.07 -15.97 26.26
CA VAL A 80 0.80 -15.51 25.17
C VAL A 80 1.49 -16.69 24.50
N ILE A 81 1.64 -16.61 23.18
CA ILE A 81 2.42 -17.53 22.37
C ILE A 81 3.31 -16.72 21.46
N VAL A 82 4.60 -17.04 21.45
CA VAL A 82 5.60 -16.46 20.55
C VAL A 82 6.30 -17.55 19.78
N LEU A 83 6.47 -17.33 18.49
CA LEU A 83 7.20 -18.24 17.61
C LEU A 83 8.10 -17.42 16.67
N CYS A 84 9.40 -17.63 16.77
CA CYS A 84 10.38 -17.17 15.80
C CYS A 84 10.60 -18.23 14.73
N ARG A 85 10.98 -17.79 13.53
CA ARG A 85 11.28 -18.68 12.42
C ARG A 85 12.48 -19.56 12.77
N GLY A 86 12.46 -20.84 12.40
CA GLY A 86 13.42 -21.84 12.89
C GLY A 86 14.90 -21.55 12.56
N ASP A 87 15.16 -20.72 11.55
CA ASP A 87 16.48 -20.29 11.08
C ASP A 87 16.90 -18.89 11.58
N VAL A 88 16.13 -18.27 12.47
CA VAL A 88 16.46 -16.96 13.05
C VAL A 88 17.27 -17.13 14.34
N GLU A 89 18.38 -16.41 14.43
CA GLU A 89 19.26 -16.40 15.61
C GLU A 89 18.57 -15.83 16.85
N LEU A 90 19.02 -16.27 18.04
CA LEU A 90 18.36 -15.95 19.32
C LEU A 90 18.19 -14.44 19.55
N GLU A 91 19.24 -13.65 19.35
CA GLU A 91 19.17 -12.21 19.60
C GLU A 91 18.32 -11.47 18.55
N GLU A 92 18.31 -11.93 17.31
CA GLU A 92 17.41 -11.41 16.29
C GLU A 92 15.95 -11.73 16.61
N CYS A 93 15.68 -12.95 17.09
CA CYS A 93 14.37 -13.38 17.56
C CYS A 93 13.89 -12.51 18.74
N ARG A 94 14.73 -12.30 19.75
CA ARG A 94 14.40 -11.45 20.92
C ARG A 94 14.10 -10.01 20.52
N ASN A 95 14.91 -9.43 19.65
CA ASN A 95 14.70 -8.10 19.11
C ASN A 95 13.41 -8.02 18.30
N CYS A 96 13.14 -9.01 17.43
CA CYS A 96 11.91 -9.11 16.66
C CYS A 96 10.69 -9.09 17.59
N VAL A 97 10.70 -9.91 18.64
CA VAL A 97 9.58 -10.05 19.57
C VAL A 97 9.36 -8.78 20.39
N ASN A 98 10.42 -8.16 20.91
CA ASN A 98 10.33 -6.86 21.58
C ASN A 98 9.66 -5.82 20.67
N ASN A 99 10.04 -5.81 19.39
CA ASN A 99 9.45 -4.90 18.42
C ASN A 99 7.98 -5.19 18.17
N VAL A 100 7.59 -6.47 18.07
CA VAL A 100 6.19 -6.88 17.89
C VAL A 100 5.35 -6.47 19.10
N VAL A 101 5.83 -6.70 20.32
CA VAL A 101 5.13 -6.32 21.57
C VAL A 101 4.81 -4.84 21.59
N GLN A 102 5.80 -3.99 21.32
CA GLN A 102 5.61 -2.54 21.34
C GLN A 102 4.66 -2.09 20.22
N LYS A 103 4.76 -2.68 19.02
CA LYS A 103 3.96 -2.27 17.87
C LYS A 103 2.51 -2.75 17.94
N LEU A 104 2.27 -3.96 18.44
CA LEU A 104 0.91 -4.45 18.71
C LEU A 104 0.23 -3.64 19.82
N GLY A 105 0.97 -3.18 20.84
CA GLY A 105 0.45 -2.26 21.84
C GLY A 105 -0.01 -0.91 21.26
N GLN A 106 0.64 -0.43 20.20
CA GLN A 106 0.23 0.79 19.47
C GLN A 106 -0.96 0.53 18.53
N LEU A 107 -0.97 -0.61 17.84
CA LEU A 107 -1.99 -0.96 16.85
C LEU A 107 -3.33 -1.33 17.51
N CYS A 108 -3.29 -2.07 18.61
CA CYS A 108 -4.45 -2.65 19.28
C CYS A 108 -4.51 -2.22 20.75
N PRO A 109 -4.73 -0.91 21.04
CA PRO A 109 -4.83 -0.44 22.40
C PRO A 109 -6.03 -1.11 23.09
N ASN A 110 -5.78 -1.66 24.27
CA ASN A 110 -6.82 -2.19 25.18
C ASN A 110 -7.57 -3.46 24.69
N GLN A 111 -7.05 -4.16 23.68
CA GLN A 111 -7.66 -5.36 23.11
C GLN A 111 -7.22 -6.63 23.85
N LYS A 112 -8.16 -7.53 24.18
CA LYS A 112 -7.85 -8.80 24.87
C LYS A 112 -7.31 -9.91 23.97
N GLU A 113 -7.36 -9.72 22.65
CA GLU A 113 -6.84 -10.65 21.68
C GLU A 113 -6.12 -9.91 20.56
N VAL A 114 -4.91 -10.34 20.22
CA VAL A 114 -4.17 -9.82 19.07
C VAL A 114 -3.35 -10.92 18.43
N PHE A 115 -3.06 -10.72 17.15
CA PHE A 115 -2.12 -11.55 16.41
C PHE A 115 -1.31 -10.67 15.47
N GLY A 116 0.01 -10.87 15.39
CA GLY A 116 0.84 -10.14 14.44
C GLY A 116 2.30 -10.53 14.46
N GLY A 117 3.07 -10.00 13.52
CA GLY A 117 4.48 -10.35 13.40
C GLY A 117 5.21 -9.73 12.21
N TYR A 118 6.44 -10.20 12.06
CA TYR A 118 7.33 -9.93 10.93
C TYR A 118 7.65 -11.23 10.19
N ASP A 119 8.62 -11.19 9.27
CA ASP A 119 9.10 -12.40 8.58
C ASP A 119 9.87 -13.34 9.51
N GLY A 120 10.48 -12.82 10.58
CA GLY A 120 11.30 -13.59 11.52
C GLY A 120 10.60 -14.04 12.81
N CYS A 121 9.45 -13.45 13.17
CA CYS A 121 8.71 -13.83 14.38
C CYS A 121 7.23 -13.47 14.32
N MET A 122 6.43 -14.16 15.11
CA MET A 122 5.01 -13.90 15.34
C MET A 122 4.66 -13.98 16.83
N LEU A 123 3.66 -13.20 17.23
CA LEU A 123 3.13 -13.14 18.58
C LEU A 123 1.61 -13.19 18.54
N GLN A 124 1.03 -13.97 19.45
CA GLN A 124 -0.37 -13.92 19.80
C GLN A 124 -0.51 -13.76 21.30
N TYR A 125 -1.45 -12.93 21.75
CA TYR A 125 -1.99 -13.05 23.09
C TYR A 125 -3.53 -13.09 23.06
N SER A 126 -4.11 -13.76 24.03
CA SER A 126 -5.57 -13.86 24.19
C SER A 126 -5.94 -14.07 25.65
N ASN A 127 -7.16 -13.70 26.04
CA ASN A 127 -7.76 -14.13 27.31
C ASN A 127 -8.32 -15.56 27.26
N ARG A 128 -8.34 -16.21 26.09
CA ARG A 128 -8.71 -17.61 25.94
C ARG A 128 -7.54 -18.54 26.31
N SER A 129 -7.87 -19.82 26.53
CA SER A 129 -6.85 -20.87 26.62
C SER A 129 -6.41 -21.23 25.21
N ILE A 130 -5.26 -20.70 24.77
CA ILE A 130 -4.71 -20.87 23.41
C ILE A 130 -3.51 -21.84 23.36
N ILE A 131 -2.98 -22.24 24.52
CA ILE A 131 -1.86 -23.19 24.63
C ILE A 131 -2.38 -24.62 24.45
N GLY A 132 -1.68 -25.42 23.65
CA GLY A 132 -2.06 -26.81 23.36
C GLY A 132 -3.35 -26.98 22.56
N THR A 133 -3.90 -25.89 21.99
CA THR A 133 -5.10 -25.95 21.13
C THR A 133 -4.67 -26.17 19.68
N ALA A 134 -5.19 -27.23 19.06
CA ALA A 134 -4.79 -27.69 17.72
C ALA A 134 -5.44 -26.93 16.56
N SER A 135 -6.43 -26.06 16.83
CA SER A 135 -7.22 -25.43 15.78
C SER A 135 -6.36 -24.57 14.84
N PHE A 136 -6.43 -24.90 13.56
CA PHE A 136 -5.88 -24.08 12.48
C PHE A 136 -6.94 -23.10 11.97
N PHE A 137 -6.58 -21.83 11.96
CA PHE A 137 -7.35 -20.77 11.30
C PHE A 137 -6.38 -19.91 10.52
N VAL A 138 -6.62 -19.79 9.21
CA VAL A 138 -5.81 -18.91 8.36
C VAL A 138 -6.10 -17.46 8.73
N ARG A 139 -5.05 -16.72 9.04
CA ARG A 139 -5.12 -15.29 9.39
C ARG A 139 -4.73 -14.42 8.21
N TYR A 140 -3.71 -14.82 7.47
CA TYR A 140 -3.21 -14.03 6.33
C TYR A 140 -2.75 -14.89 5.16
N TYR A 141 -3.01 -14.36 3.96
CA TYR A 141 -2.40 -14.77 2.70
C TYR A 141 -1.46 -13.67 2.22
N LEU A 142 -0.22 -14.02 1.88
CA LEU A 142 0.71 -13.12 1.20
C LEU A 142 1.27 -13.83 -0.04
N TRP A 143 1.45 -13.14 -1.16
CA TRP A 143 1.94 -13.78 -2.38
C TRP A 143 2.72 -12.83 -3.29
N ASN A 144 3.54 -13.43 -4.14
CA ASN A 144 4.18 -12.75 -5.25
C ASN A 144 3.12 -12.54 -6.35
N PRO A 145 2.96 -11.33 -6.90
CA PRO A 145 1.95 -11.10 -7.95
C PRO A 145 2.25 -11.86 -9.25
N ALA A 146 3.52 -12.18 -9.51
CA ALA A 146 3.93 -12.90 -10.71
C ALA A 146 3.58 -14.40 -10.63
N ASN A 147 3.12 -14.94 -11.76
CA ASN A 147 2.83 -16.36 -11.90
C ASN A 147 4.13 -17.16 -12.07
N ALA A 148 4.08 -18.45 -11.74
CA ALA A 148 5.06 -19.42 -12.21
C ALA A 148 4.88 -19.62 -13.73
N SER A 149 5.95 -20.02 -14.44
CA SER A 149 5.89 -20.26 -15.89
C SER A 149 4.85 -21.30 -16.29
N ASN A 150 4.77 -22.40 -15.53
CA ASN A 150 3.74 -23.43 -15.64
C ASN A 150 3.05 -23.58 -14.27
N PRO A 151 1.93 -22.88 -14.02
CA PRO A 151 1.26 -22.85 -12.72
C PRO A 151 0.82 -24.22 -12.20
N GLU A 152 0.33 -25.09 -13.08
CA GLU A 152 -0.17 -26.42 -12.73
C GLU A 152 0.97 -27.32 -12.23
N GLU A 153 2.04 -27.43 -13.02
CA GLU A 153 3.22 -28.22 -12.69
C GLU A 153 3.94 -27.66 -11.45
N PHE A 154 4.08 -26.33 -11.36
CA PHE A 154 4.68 -25.67 -10.19
C PHE A 154 3.92 -26.01 -8.90
N ASN A 155 2.59 -25.93 -8.91
CA ASN A 155 1.78 -26.26 -7.73
C ASN A 155 1.85 -27.75 -7.38
N GLN A 156 2.01 -28.65 -8.36
CA GLN A 156 2.18 -30.08 -8.13
C GLN A 156 3.51 -30.37 -7.41
N GLU A 157 4.62 -29.80 -7.89
CA GLU A 157 5.93 -29.98 -7.26
C GLU A 157 6.00 -29.30 -5.88
N LEU A 158 5.42 -28.10 -5.76
CA LEU A 158 5.29 -27.42 -4.47
C LEU A 158 4.51 -28.27 -3.46
N ARG A 159 3.40 -28.91 -3.88
CA ARG A 159 2.61 -29.78 -3.00
C ARG A 159 3.44 -30.94 -2.45
N LYS A 160 4.19 -31.64 -3.31
CA LYS A 160 5.07 -32.74 -2.89
C LYS A 160 6.13 -32.26 -1.89
N LEU A 161 6.74 -31.11 -2.14
CA LEU A 161 7.71 -30.50 -1.23
C LEU A 161 7.07 -30.18 0.12
N LEU A 162 5.90 -29.55 0.15
CA LEU A 162 5.19 -29.18 1.37
C LEU A 162 4.73 -30.40 2.19
N GLU A 163 4.30 -31.47 1.54
CA GLU A 163 3.96 -32.75 2.19
C GLU A 163 5.20 -33.38 2.85
N ASN A 164 6.34 -33.39 2.17
CA ASN A 164 7.59 -33.88 2.75
C ASN A 164 8.06 -33.03 3.94
N LEU A 165 8.01 -31.70 3.81
CA LEU A 165 8.42 -30.79 4.86
C LEU A 165 7.51 -30.87 6.07
N ARG A 166 6.20 -31.10 5.87
CA ARG A 166 5.24 -31.29 6.96
C ARG A 166 5.66 -32.45 7.85
N ASP A 167 5.96 -33.61 7.27
CA ASP A 167 6.27 -34.82 8.03
C ASP A 167 7.52 -34.58 8.90
N ARG A 168 8.55 -33.96 8.31
CA ARG A 168 9.79 -33.56 9.00
C ARG A 168 9.55 -32.54 10.11
N ALA A 169 8.71 -31.53 9.88
CA ALA A 169 8.40 -30.52 10.89
C ALA A 169 7.58 -31.10 12.04
N ALA A 170 6.62 -31.99 11.75
CA ALA A 170 5.80 -32.65 12.77
C ALA A 170 6.61 -33.55 13.71
N GLU A 171 7.68 -34.16 13.19
CA GLU A 171 8.66 -34.95 13.94
C GLU A 171 9.60 -34.12 14.82
N GLY A 172 9.68 -32.81 14.59
CA GLY A 172 10.37 -31.89 15.49
C GLY A 172 9.81 -32.04 16.90
N GLY A 173 10.65 -32.30 17.90
CA GLY A 173 10.21 -32.57 19.26
C GLY A 173 9.60 -31.35 19.98
N LEU A 174 9.68 -31.32 21.31
CA LEU A 174 9.17 -30.22 22.13
C LEU A 174 9.93 -28.89 21.96
N LEU A 175 11.08 -28.92 21.28
CA LEU A 175 11.98 -27.76 21.14
C LEU A 175 11.70 -26.97 19.86
N ARG A 176 11.56 -27.66 18.72
CA ARG A 176 11.44 -26.99 17.41
C ARG A 176 10.72 -27.89 16.40
N LYS A 177 9.62 -27.40 15.85
CA LYS A 177 8.83 -28.04 14.77
C LYS A 177 8.92 -27.25 13.48
N TYR A 178 10.06 -27.37 12.80
CA TYR A 178 10.41 -26.58 11.61
C TYR A 178 11.06 -27.48 10.56
N ALA A 179 10.74 -27.27 9.29
CA ALA A 179 11.47 -27.88 8.19
C ALA A 179 11.52 -26.94 7.00
N SER A 180 12.64 -26.98 6.28
CA SER A 180 12.86 -26.25 5.04
C SER A 180 13.52 -27.15 4.00
N GLY A 181 13.37 -26.78 2.73
CA GLY A 181 13.91 -27.55 1.62
C GLY A 181 13.59 -26.93 0.28
N ASN A 182 13.98 -27.62 -0.79
CA ASN A 182 13.71 -27.21 -2.15
C ASN A 182 13.40 -28.40 -3.07
N VAL A 183 12.83 -28.09 -4.24
CA VAL A 183 12.63 -29.03 -5.35
C VAL A 183 12.84 -28.27 -6.67
N SER A 184 13.12 -28.99 -7.75
CA SER A 184 13.10 -28.41 -9.09
C SER A 184 11.67 -28.39 -9.62
N GLY A 185 11.21 -27.22 -10.06
CA GLY A 185 9.94 -27.01 -10.72
C GLY A 185 10.09 -26.86 -12.24
N PRO A 186 9.05 -26.35 -12.93
CA PRO A 186 9.08 -26.14 -14.38
C PRO A 186 10.23 -25.23 -14.81
N ASP A 187 10.74 -25.44 -16.03
CA ASP A 187 11.88 -24.72 -16.62
C ASP A 187 13.16 -24.74 -15.76
N PHE A 188 13.37 -25.81 -14.97
CA PHE A 188 14.49 -25.95 -14.03
C PHE A 188 14.53 -24.86 -12.94
N GLN A 189 13.41 -24.18 -12.69
CA GLN A 189 13.32 -23.19 -11.62
C GLN A 189 13.31 -23.89 -10.25
N SER A 190 14.12 -23.43 -9.31
CA SER A 190 14.07 -23.94 -7.93
C SER A 190 12.84 -23.39 -7.17
N ILE A 191 12.14 -24.28 -6.48
CA ILE A 191 11.08 -23.92 -5.52
C ILE A 191 11.64 -24.12 -4.13
N TYR A 192 11.77 -23.05 -3.35
CA TYR A 192 12.19 -23.09 -1.96
C TYR A 192 10.97 -23.00 -1.07
N ALA A 193 10.87 -23.85 -0.06
CA ALA A 193 9.77 -23.79 0.90
C ALA A 193 10.23 -24.07 2.32
N LEU A 194 9.48 -23.54 3.29
CA LEU A 194 9.57 -23.91 4.69
C LEU A 194 8.19 -23.99 5.31
N VAL A 195 8.10 -24.79 6.37
CA VAL A 195 6.87 -25.05 7.12
C VAL A 195 7.22 -25.06 8.59
N GLN A 196 6.31 -24.59 9.44
CA GLN A 196 6.58 -24.51 10.87
C GLN A 196 5.31 -24.61 11.69
N CYS A 197 5.41 -25.29 12.82
CA CYS A 197 4.40 -25.34 13.88
C CYS A 197 4.94 -24.77 15.18
N THR A 198 4.02 -24.40 16.07
CA THR A 198 4.33 -24.15 17.47
C THR A 198 4.73 -25.46 18.18
N PRO A 199 5.89 -25.52 18.86
CA PRO A 199 6.39 -26.74 19.53
C PRO A 199 5.50 -27.34 20.62
N ASP A 200 4.54 -26.58 21.17
CA ASP A 200 3.59 -27.09 22.17
C ASP A 200 2.46 -27.96 21.58
N LEU A 201 2.35 -28.06 20.26
CA LEU A 201 1.49 -29.02 19.58
C LEU A 201 2.04 -30.44 19.67
N SER A 202 1.15 -31.44 19.69
CA SER A 202 1.57 -32.82 19.49
C SER A 202 2.08 -33.03 18.05
N ARG A 203 2.73 -34.17 17.78
CA ARG A 203 3.10 -34.55 16.40
C ARG A 203 1.88 -34.54 15.48
N LEU A 204 0.76 -35.12 15.95
CA LEU A 204 -0.47 -35.22 15.18
C LEU A 204 -1.08 -33.84 14.95
N ASP A 205 -1.19 -33.00 15.97
CA ASP A 205 -1.79 -31.66 15.82
C ASP A 205 -0.96 -30.77 14.89
N CYS A 206 0.37 -30.87 14.90
CA CYS A 206 1.20 -30.14 13.94
C CYS A 206 1.01 -30.67 12.51
N PHE A 207 0.95 -31.99 12.35
CA PHE A 207 0.70 -32.62 11.05
C PHE A 207 -0.66 -32.18 10.48
N ASP A 208 -1.71 -32.20 11.30
CA ASP A 208 -3.07 -31.82 10.90
C ASP A 208 -3.13 -30.32 10.59
N CYS A 209 -2.55 -29.47 11.44
CA CYS A 209 -2.48 -28.02 11.21
C CYS A 209 -1.83 -27.68 9.86
N LEU A 210 -0.68 -28.29 9.55
CA LEU A 210 0.00 -28.08 8.28
C LEU A 210 -0.78 -28.67 7.10
N THR A 211 -1.44 -29.81 7.30
CA THR A 211 -2.32 -30.41 6.29
C THR A 211 -3.48 -29.47 5.95
N ASP A 212 -4.12 -28.87 6.95
CA ASP A 212 -5.17 -27.87 6.75
C ASP A 212 -4.63 -26.62 6.05
N ALA A 213 -3.41 -26.19 6.38
CA ALA A 213 -2.78 -25.05 5.71
C ALA A 213 -2.66 -25.29 4.19
N TYR A 214 -2.31 -26.50 3.76
CA TYR A 214 -2.27 -26.86 2.34
C TYR A 214 -3.65 -27.14 1.75
N GLY A 215 -4.58 -27.68 2.55
CA GLY A 215 -5.95 -27.92 2.15
C GLY A 215 -6.64 -26.65 1.67
N ASN A 216 -6.27 -25.49 2.23
CA ASN A 216 -6.73 -24.16 1.84
C ASN A 216 -5.98 -23.53 0.64
N MET A 217 -4.96 -24.20 0.07
CA MET A 217 -4.23 -23.71 -1.10
C MET A 217 -5.11 -23.46 -2.34
N PRO A 218 -6.17 -24.24 -2.64
CA PRO A 218 -7.06 -23.96 -3.77
C PRO A 218 -7.75 -22.59 -3.68
N ASP A 219 -8.08 -22.15 -2.47
CA ASP A 219 -8.73 -20.87 -2.19
C ASP A 219 -7.71 -19.73 -1.97
N CYS A 220 -6.42 -20.06 -1.95
CA CYS A 220 -5.36 -19.09 -1.80
C CYS A 220 -5.18 -18.24 -3.07
N PRO A 221 -5.16 -16.90 -2.97
CA PRO A 221 -4.73 -16.03 -4.08
C PRO A 221 -3.29 -16.29 -4.56
N CYS A 222 -2.53 -17.06 -3.77
CA CYS A 222 -1.20 -17.53 -4.09
C CYS A 222 -1.16 -18.75 -5.01
N LYS A 223 -2.29 -19.38 -5.36
CA LYS A 223 -2.31 -20.53 -6.27
C LYS A 223 -1.69 -20.18 -7.63
N GLY A 224 -0.67 -20.93 -8.06
CA GLY A 224 0.00 -20.70 -9.35
C GLY A 224 0.98 -19.53 -9.37
N LYS A 225 1.23 -18.90 -8.21
CA LYS A 225 2.23 -17.84 -8.06
C LYS A 225 3.60 -18.43 -7.84
N ARG A 226 4.66 -17.67 -8.18
CA ARG A 226 6.05 -18.07 -7.93
C ARG A 226 6.53 -17.86 -6.48
N GLY A 227 5.62 -17.49 -5.59
CA GLY A 227 5.87 -17.26 -4.17
C GLY A 227 4.59 -16.99 -3.40
N GLY A 228 4.49 -17.52 -2.18
CA GLY A 228 3.28 -17.46 -1.36
C GLY A 228 3.52 -17.84 0.10
N ARG A 229 2.65 -17.34 0.98
CA ARG A 229 2.66 -17.59 2.42
C ARG A 229 1.23 -17.72 2.93
N ILE A 230 0.98 -18.78 3.69
CA ILE A 230 -0.25 -18.97 4.47
C ILE A 230 0.14 -18.91 5.94
N ILE A 231 -0.39 -17.92 6.65
CA ILE A 231 -0.07 -17.68 8.06
C ILE A 231 -1.27 -18.03 8.91
N GLY A 232 -1.13 -19.08 9.71
CA GLY A 232 -2.03 -19.37 10.82
C GLY A 232 -1.38 -19.04 12.17
N VAL A 233 -2.20 -19.12 13.20
CA VAL A 233 -1.79 -18.85 14.59
C VAL A 233 -0.84 -19.93 15.14
N ARG A 234 -1.02 -21.18 14.69
CA ARG A 234 -0.38 -22.37 15.27
C ARG A 234 0.62 -23.03 14.33
N CYS A 235 0.43 -22.85 13.03
CA CYS A 235 1.36 -23.28 12.00
C CYS A 235 1.28 -22.33 10.79
N ASN A 236 2.33 -22.34 9.97
CA ASN A 236 2.42 -21.55 8.76
C ASN A 236 3.36 -22.21 7.75
N PHE A 237 3.25 -21.83 6.49
CA PHE A 237 4.25 -22.15 5.48
C PHE A 237 4.51 -20.97 4.56
N ARG A 238 5.68 -21.00 3.94
CA ARG A 238 6.12 -20.02 2.93
C ARG A 238 6.86 -20.75 1.82
N TYR A 239 6.66 -20.32 0.58
CA TYR A 239 7.47 -20.73 -0.56
C TYR A 239 7.83 -19.54 -1.44
N GLU A 240 8.97 -19.64 -2.12
CA GLU A 240 9.49 -18.63 -3.04
C GLU A 240 10.35 -19.30 -4.12
N SER A 241 10.58 -18.59 -5.22
CA SER A 241 11.50 -19.00 -6.30
C SER A 241 12.97 -18.71 -6.01
N SER A 242 13.26 -17.94 -4.96
CA SER A 242 14.61 -17.64 -4.47
C SER A 242 14.74 -18.11 -3.02
N ARG A 243 15.93 -18.58 -2.63
CA ARG A 243 16.20 -19.01 -1.25
C ARG A 243 16.03 -17.84 -0.28
N PHE A 244 15.36 -18.08 0.86
CA PHE A 244 15.03 -17.06 1.86
C PHE A 244 15.24 -17.52 3.33
N PHE A 245 15.87 -18.69 3.51
CA PHE A 245 16.16 -19.30 4.80
C PHE A 245 17.59 -19.83 4.84
N GLU A 246 18.17 -19.85 6.04
CA GLU A 246 19.45 -20.49 6.33
C GLU A 246 19.27 -21.97 6.67
N ASP A 247 20.32 -22.77 6.47
CA ASP A 247 20.30 -24.18 6.87
C ASP A 247 20.39 -24.30 8.39
N VAL A 248 19.41 -24.98 8.98
CA VAL A 248 19.37 -25.24 10.42
C VAL A 248 20.08 -26.57 10.71
N VAL A 249 21.20 -26.53 11.40
CA VAL A 249 21.86 -27.73 11.92
C VAL A 249 21.02 -28.29 13.07
N LEU A 250 20.48 -29.49 12.91
CA LEU A 250 19.79 -30.21 13.98
C LEU A 250 20.84 -30.69 15.00
N GLU A 251 20.99 -29.99 16.11
CA GLU A 251 21.72 -30.53 17.26
C GLU A 251 20.93 -31.75 17.79
N ALA A 252 21.59 -32.91 17.82
CA ALA A 252 21.00 -34.11 18.43
C ALA A 252 20.73 -33.85 19.92
N PRO A 253 19.61 -34.34 20.47
CA PRO A 253 19.34 -34.20 21.90
C PRO A 253 20.47 -34.84 22.72
N PRO A 254 20.95 -34.22 23.81
CA PRO A 254 21.94 -34.84 24.67
C PRO A 254 21.36 -36.14 25.25
N PRO A 255 22.15 -37.24 25.33
CA PRO A 255 21.70 -38.45 25.98
C PRO A 255 21.41 -38.15 27.46
N ALA A 256 20.29 -38.67 27.96
CA ALA A 256 19.90 -38.57 29.36
C ALA A 256 20.97 -39.24 30.24
N GLY A 257 21.91 -38.43 30.75
CA GLY A 257 22.97 -38.84 31.65
C GLY A 257 22.49 -38.77 33.09
N ASN A 258 22.45 -39.92 33.75
CA ASN A 258 22.16 -40.09 35.17
C ASN A 258 22.99 -39.14 36.06
N ASP A 259 22.30 -38.29 36.81
CA ASP A 259 22.87 -37.60 37.96
C ASP A 259 23.20 -38.61 39.06
N ASN A 260 24.50 -38.84 39.25
CA ASN A 260 25.03 -39.43 40.46
C ASN A 260 26.48 -38.97 40.61
N LYS A 261 26.72 -37.94 41.43
CA LYS A 261 27.55 -38.04 42.66
C LYS A 261 28.10 -36.70 43.16
N THR A 262 27.75 -36.44 44.42
CA THR A 262 28.56 -35.96 45.56
C THR A 262 29.35 -34.64 45.49
N VAL A 263 28.94 -33.79 46.44
CA VAL A 263 29.69 -32.77 47.19
C VAL A 263 31.10 -33.23 47.59
N PRO A 264 32.07 -32.29 47.66
CA PRO A 264 32.88 -32.18 48.87
C PRO A 264 33.02 -30.75 49.42
N ILE A 265 33.34 -30.75 50.72
CA ILE A 265 33.38 -29.67 51.70
C ILE A 265 34.78 -29.04 51.82
N GLY A 266 34.83 -27.71 52.04
CA GLY A 266 35.76 -27.00 52.94
C GLY A 266 37.10 -26.51 52.38
N ARG A 267 37.48 -25.24 52.61
CA ARG A 267 38.11 -24.73 53.86
C ARG A 267 38.48 -23.23 53.79
N ASP A 268 38.65 -22.68 55.00
CA ASP A 268 38.86 -21.31 55.49
C ASP A 268 40.01 -20.41 54.97
N ASP A 269 39.80 -19.11 55.25
CA ASP A 269 40.73 -18.10 55.83
C ASP A 269 41.75 -17.32 54.97
N LYS A 270 41.52 -16.00 54.80
CA LYS A 270 42.14 -14.91 55.62
C LYS A 270 41.95 -13.50 55.01
N ILE A 271 41.75 -12.52 55.90
CA ILE A 271 41.70 -11.07 55.64
C ILE A 271 43.09 -10.45 55.96
N VAL A 272 43.25 -9.19 55.51
CA VAL A 272 44.10 -8.04 55.92
C VAL A 272 45.37 -7.78 55.06
N PRO A 273 45.86 -6.52 54.93
CA PRO A 273 45.48 -5.52 53.91
C PRO A 273 46.72 -4.87 53.21
N THR A 274 46.52 -3.78 52.47
CA THR A 274 47.44 -2.66 52.09
C THR A 274 47.44 -2.41 50.56
N GLY A 275 47.02 -1.25 50.08
CA GLY A 275 47.86 -0.06 49.90
C GLY A 275 47.24 0.80 48.78
N LYS A 276 47.03 2.10 49.05
CA LYS A 276 46.71 3.11 48.03
C LYS A 276 47.98 3.39 47.21
N ASP A 277 47.86 3.53 45.88
CA ASP A 277 48.76 4.38 45.07
C ASP A 277 48.26 4.60 43.62
N ASP A 278 48.01 5.87 43.28
CA ASP A 278 48.39 6.62 42.06
C ASP A 278 48.37 6.01 40.64
N LYS A 279 47.58 4.97 40.36
CA LYS A 279 47.40 4.45 38.96
C LYS A 279 46.13 4.92 38.23
N ALA A 280 45.20 5.58 38.91
CA ALA A 280 43.91 5.93 38.33
C ALA A 280 43.98 7.07 37.29
N ALA A 281 44.82 8.09 37.52
CA ALA A 281 44.87 9.28 36.66
C ALA A 281 45.47 9.02 35.26
N ARG A 282 46.46 8.11 35.16
CA ARG A 282 47.13 7.81 33.88
C ARG A 282 46.29 6.93 32.96
N THR A 283 45.42 6.09 33.52
CA THR A 283 44.52 5.20 32.77
C THR A 283 43.33 5.96 32.17
N ILE A 284 42.85 7.00 32.87
CA ILE A 284 41.77 7.87 32.38
C ILE A 284 42.21 8.64 31.12
N ILE A 285 43.43 9.17 31.07
CA ILE A 285 43.92 9.93 29.91
C ILE A 285 44.06 9.04 28.65
N ILE A 286 44.53 7.79 28.81
CA ILE A 286 44.74 6.86 27.69
C ILE A 286 43.42 6.39 27.06
N ILE A 287 42.32 6.35 27.83
CA ILE A 287 41.02 5.91 27.33
C ILE A 287 40.17 7.10 26.86
N VAL A 288 40.23 8.23 27.56
CA VAL A 288 39.39 9.40 27.26
C VAL A 288 39.83 10.13 25.99
N VAL A 289 41.14 10.26 25.75
CA VAL A 289 41.61 11.00 24.56
C VAL A 289 41.23 10.29 23.26
N PRO A 290 41.44 8.97 23.07
CA PRO A 290 41.03 8.27 21.86
C PRO A 290 39.51 8.26 21.66
N THR A 291 38.75 8.06 22.73
CA THR A 291 37.28 8.03 22.67
C THR A 291 36.69 9.39 22.29
N VAL A 292 37.20 10.48 22.87
CA VAL A 292 36.78 11.84 22.50
C VAL A 292 37.17 12.15 21.05
N THR A 293 38.38 11.77 20.60
CA THR A 293 38.77 11.97 19.21
C THR A 293 37.91 11.17 18.23
N LEU A 294 37.55 9.92 18.57
CA LEU A 294 36.69 9.07 17.75
C LEU A 294 35.27 9.63 17.64
N VAL A 295 34.70 10.11 18.75
CA VAL A 295 33.37 10.73 18.77
C VAL A 295 33.35 12.00 17.92
N VAL A 296 34.36 12.86 18.04
CA VAL A 296 34.48 14.07 17.20
C VAL A 296 34.61 13.68 15.72
N LEU A 297 35.38 12.64 15.40
CA LEU A 297 35.53 12.16 14.03
C LEU A 297 34.19 11.64 13.46
N ILE A 298 33.43 10.89 14.25
CA ILE A 298 32.10 10.38 13.86
C ILE A 298 31.11 11.53 13.65
N ILE A 299 31.14 12.57 14.50
CA ILE A 299 30.31 13.77 14.34
C ILE A 299 30.71 14.54 13.07
N CYS A 300 32.01 14.72 12.83
CA CYS A 300 32.48 15.38 11.61
C CYS A 300 32.09 14.59 10.36
N ILE A 301 32.26 13.26 10.37
CA ILE A 301 31.87 12.37 9.27
C ILE A 301 30.35 12.41 9.07
N SER A 302 29.55 12.33 10.11
CA SER A 302 28.08 12.36 10.00
C SER A 302 27.58 13.71 9.47
N VAL A 303 28.14 14.84 9.93
CA VAL A 303 27.85 16.18 9.38
C VAL A 303 28.28 16.29 7.92
N ILE A 304 29.44 15.75 7.55
CA ILE A 304 29.92 15.73 6.15
C ILE A 304 29.00 14.85 5.30
N LEU A 305 28.57 13.68 5.79
CA LEU A 305 27.66 12.77 5.09
C LEU A 305 26.26 13.36 4.96
N MET A 306 25.74 14.03 5.99
CA MET A 306 24.44 14.72 5.94
C MET A 306 24.50 15.91 4.98
N ARG A 307 25.55 16.73 5.01
CA ARG A 307 25.77 17.80 4.04
C ARG A 307 25.95 17.25 2.63
N ARG A 308 26.63 16.12 2.46
CA ARG A 308 26.77 15.43 1.17
C ARG A 308 25.45 14.82 0.69
N ARG A 309 24.59 14.30 1.57
CA ARG A 309 23.24 13.81 1.21
C ARG A 309 22.32 14.96 0.81
N LYS A 310 22.30 16.06 1.57
CA LYS A 310 21.56 17.28 1.20
C LYS A 310 22.07 17.85 -0.12
N LYS A 311 23.39 18.01 -0.28
CA LYS A 311 24.00 18.43 -1.55
C LYS A 311 23.73 17.44 -2.67
N LYS A 312 23.74 16.11 -2.44
CA LYS A 312 23.44 15.12 -3.48
C LYS A 312 21.99 15.20 -3.91
N LEU A 313 21.03 15.32 -2.99
CA LEU A 313 19.61 15.46 -3.31
C LEU A 313 19.34 16.77 -4.08
N VAL A 314 19.90 17.89 -3.62
CA VAL A 314 19.82 19.19 -4.30
C VAL A 314 20.52 19.14 -5.68
N ASN A 315 21.72 18.57 -5.76
CA ASN A 315 22.46 18.41 -7.02
C ASN A 315 21.76 17.43 -7.98
N GLU A 316 21.04 16.43 -7.48
CA GLU A 316 20.28 15.47 -8.29
C GLU A 316 18.99 16.11 -8.83
N ILE A 317 18.35 17.01 -8.06
CA ILE A 317 17.33 17.94 -8.56
C ILE A 317 17.91 18.89 -9.62
N GLN A 318 19.19 19.23 -9.52
CA GLN A 318 19.95 20.11 -10.44
C GLN A 318 20.54 19.42 -11.69
N ARG A 319 20.48 18.08 -11.79
CA ARG A 319 21.16 17.31 -12.86
C ARG A 319 20.31 17.04 -14.11
N THR A 320 19.04 17.43 -14.12
CA THR A 320 18.25 17.39 -15.36
C THR A 320 18.69 18.52 -16.29
N PRO A 321 18.94 18.24 -17.59
CA PRO A 321 19.45 19.23 -18.50
C PRO A 321 18.38 20.30 -18.79
N VAL A 322 18.80 21.55 -18.63
CA VAL A 322 18.46 22.79 -19.33
C VAL A 322 18.14 23.92 -18.35
N ASP A 323 19.17 24.78 -18.21
CA ASP A 323 19.18 26.24 -17.96
C ASP A 323 18.03 26.82 -17.13
N ASP A 324 18.24 26.87 -15.81
CA ASP A 324 17.91 28.00 -14.94
C ASP A 324 18.00 27.57 -13.47
N THR A 325 19.21 27.70 -12.93
CA THR A 325 19.56 27.40 -11.53
C THR A 325 18.83 28.30 -10.52
N SER A 326 18.12 29.34 -10.98
CA SER A 326 17.47 30.37 -10.17
C SER A 326 16.05 30.02 -9.68
N ILE A 327 15.29 29.18 -10.41
CA ILE A 327 13.86 28.96 -10.11
C ILE A 327 13.67 28.04 -8.89
N ALA A 328 14.48 26.97 -8.76
CA ALA A 328 14.37 26.00 -7.67
C ALA A 328 14.78 26.57 -6.29
N GLU A 329 15.73 27.51 -6.25
CA GLU A 329 16.12 28.22 -5.02
C GLU A 329 15.08 29.28 -4.62
N SER A 330 14.35 29.87 -5.58
CA SER A 330 13.34 30.90 -5.30
C SER A 330 12.01 30.36 -4.72
N LEU A 331 11.74 29.06 -4.88
CA LEU A 331 10.49 28.41 -4.48
C LEU A 331 10.57 27.67 -3.13
N GLN A 332 11.71 27.72 -2.44
CA GLN A 332 11.89 27.03 -1.17
C GLN A 332 11.39 27.91 0.00
N TYR A 333 10.43 27.39 0.76
CA TYR A 333 9.96 28.01 2.00
C TYR A 333 10.72 27.48 3.22
N ASP A 334 10.93 28.35 4.20
CA ASP A 334 11.43 27.94 5.52
C ASP A 334 10.35 27.17 6.28
N PHE A 335 10.76 26.06 6.92
CA PHE A 335 9.85 25.23 7.70
C PHE A 335 9.13 26.03 8.80
N SER A 336 9.83 26.95 9.47
CA SER A 336 9.24 27.81 10.50
C SER A 336 8.14 28.72 9.95
N ALA A 337 8.28 29.20 8.71
CA ALA A 337 7.26 30.03 8.07
C ALA A 337 6.00 29.21 7.75
N ILE A 338 6.17 27.98 7.23
CA ILE A 338 5.04 27.08 6.93
C ILE A 338 4.36 26.59 8.21
N ARG A 339 5.14 26.26 9.24
CA ARG A 339 4.63 25.88 10.56
C ARG A 339 3.81 27.00 11.18
N ALA A 340 4.29 28.25 11.11
CA ALA A 340 3.51 29.39 11.58
C ALA A 340 2.24 29.62 10.73
N ALA A 341 2.35 29.50 9.41
CA ALA A 341 1.23 29.70 8.50
C ALA A 341 0.10 28.68 8.69
N THR A 342 0.42 27.47 9.14
CA THR A 342 -0.53 26.36 9.35
C THR A 342 -0.97 26.21 10.80
N ASP A 343 -0.57 27.12 11.68
CA ASP A 343 -0.79 27.02 13.14
C ASP A 343 -0.29 25.68 13.69
N ASP A 344 0.99 25.40 13.46
CA ASP A 344 1.68 24.16 13.84
C ASP A 344 1.00 22.88 13.30
N PHE A 345 0.50 22.95 12.06
CA PHE A 345 -0.26 21.85 11.43
C PHE A 345 -1.47 21.41 12.27
N SER A 346 -2.15 22.37 12.90
CA SER A 346 -3.35 22.14 13.71
C SER A 346 -4.42 21.37 12.93
N ASP A 347 -5.06 20.41 13.59
CA ASP A 347 -6.17 19.64 13.01
C ASP A 347 -7.35 20.54 12.61
N ALA A 348 -7.50 21.72 13.23
CA ALA A 348 -8.51 22.71 12.83
C ALA A 348 -8.29 23.26 11.40
N ASN A 349 -7.05 23.24 10.94
CA ASN A 349 -6.67 23.66 9.59
C ASN A 349 -6.59 22.50 8.60
N LYS A 350 -6.89 21.26 9.02
CA LYS A 350 -6.80 20.09 8.14
C LYS A 350 -7.91 20.11 7.10
N LEU A 351 -7.52 20.16 5.82
CA LEU A 351 -8.42 20.13 4.67
C LEU A 351 -8.81 18.71 4.29
N GLY A 352 -7.92 17.74 4.49
CA GLY A 352 -8.14 16.34 4.17
C GLY A 352 -6.88 15.50 4.39
N GLN A 353 -7.01 14.18 4.22
CA GLN A 353 -5.89 13.25 4.28
C GLN A 353 -6.08 12.15 3.25
N GLY A 354 -5.15 12.06 2.31
CA GLY A 354 -5.09 10.98 1.32
C GLY A 354 -4.02 9.93 1.66
N GLY A 355 -3.76 9.02 0.72
CA GLY A 355 -2.71 8.00 0.86
C GLY A 355 -1.28 8.57 1.01
N PHE A 356 -1.10 9.86 0.72
CA PHE A 356 0.20 10.54 0.67
C PHE A 356 0.45 11.47 1.86
N GLY A 357 -0.51 11.59 2.76
CA GLY A 357 -0.42 12.41 3.96
C GLY A 357 -1.52 13.46 4.09
N PRO A 358 -1.53 14.20 5.21
CA PRO A 358 -2.49 15.25 5.48
C PRO A 358 -2.19 16.52 4.66
N VAL A 359 -3.26 17.25 4.32
CA VAL A 359 -3.21 18.57 3.69
C VAL A 359 -3.83 19.59 4.65
N TYR A 360 -3.13 20.70 4.86
CA TYR A 360 -3.53 21.77 5.78
C TYR A 360 -3.76 23.08 5.05
N LYS A 361 -4.78 23.84 5.44
CA LYS A 361 -4.92 25.24 5.09
C LYS A 361 -3.89 26.04 5.86
N GLY A 362 -3.28 27.01 5.21
CA GLY A 362 -2.40 27.97 5.87
C GLY A 362 -2.60 29.37 5.33
N LYS A 363 -2.09 30.35 6.08
CA LYS A 363 -2.04 31.75 5.65
C LYS A 363 -0.64 32.29 5.87
N LEU A 364 0.03 32.64 4.77
CA LEU A 364 1.36 33.25 4.80
C LEU A 364 1.29 34.66 5.41
N GLN A 365 2.43 35.19 5.85
CA GLN A 365 2.51 36.52 6.48
C GLN A 365 2.01 37.65 5.56
N ASN A 366 2.16 37.49 4.24
CA ASN A 366 1.64 38.42 3.24
C ASN A 366 0.10 38.32 3.05
N GLY A 367 -0.58 37.49 3.83
CA GLY A 367 -2.03 37.27 3.77
C GLY A 367 -2.48 36.23 2.75
N GLN A 368 -1.57 35.66 1.96
CA GLN A 368 -1.89 34.67 0.94
C GLN A 368 -2.30 33.33 1.56
N GLU A 369 -3.48 32.85 1.20
CA GLU A 369 -3.96 31.52 1.59
C GLU A 369 -3.27 30.43 0.76
N ILE A 370 -2.84 29.37 1.43
CA ILE A 370 -2.09 28.25 0.85
C ILE A 370 -2.68 26.92 1.32
N ALA A 371 -2.43 25.87 0.54
CA ALA A 371 -2.66 24.49 0.93
C ALA A 371 -1.32 23.77 1.06
N VAL A 372 -1.04 23.18 2.22
CA VAL A 372 0.24 22.55 2.56
C VAL A 372 0.04 21.05 2.65
N LYS A 373 0.54 20.31 1.66
CA LYS A 373 0.57 18.84 1.66
C LYS A 373 1.84 18.38 2.37
N ARG A 374 1.69 17.74 3.53
CA ARG A 374 2.80 17.20 4.33
C ARG A 374 2.95 15.72 4.00
N LEU A 375 4.00 15.39 3.23
CA LEU A 375 4.25 14.02 2.82
C LEU A 375 4.84 13.21 3.98
N SER A 376 4.43 11.95 4.10
CA SER A 376 4.96 11.04 5.12
C SER A 376 6.44 10.73 4.87
N ALA A 377 7.27 10.93 5.90
CA ALA A 377 8.70 10.66 5.87
C ALA A 377 9.04 9.15 5.83
N ASP A 378 8.09 8.28 6.18
CA ASP A 378 8.35 6.85 6.47
C ASP A 378 8.16 5.94 5.26
N SER A 379 7.86 6.48 4.09
CA SER A 379 7.69 5.71 2.86
C SER A 379 8.76 6.08 1.83
N GLY A 380 9.48 5.08 1.29
CA GLY A 380 10.35 5.29 0.12
C GLY A 380 9.59 5.81 -1.11
N GLN A 381 8.25 5.78 -1.06
CA GLN A 381 7.35 6.36 -2.03
C GLN A 381 7.21 7.89 -1.89
N GLY A 382 7.12 8.42 -0.66
CA GLY A 382 6.93 9.86 -0.40
C GLY A 382 8.09 10.72 -0.91
N ASP A 383 9.34 10.25 -0.82
CA ASP A 383 10.50 10.95 -1.40
C ASP A 383 10.46 10.97 -2.94
N LEU A 384 9.97 9.90 -3.59
CA LEU A 384 9.84 9.84 -5.04
C LEU A 384 8.72 10.77 -5.53
N GLU A 385 7.59 10.79 -4.82
CA GLU A 385 6.46 11.68 -5.10
C GLU A 385 6.84 13.14 -4.88
N PHE A 386 7.55 13.45 -3.79
CA PHE A 386 8.08 14.79 -3.55
C PHE A 386 8.98 15.24 -4.71
N LYS A 387 9.92 14.38 -5.13
CA LYS A 387 10.79 14.67 -6.28
C LYS A 387 9.98 14.89 -7.55
N ASN A 388 8.99 14.05 -7.83
CA ASN A 388 8.13 14.19 -9.00
C ASN A 388 7.36 15.52 -8.95
N GLU A 389 6.66 15.81 -7.87
CA GLU A 389 5.83 17.02 -7.77
C GLU A 389 6.68 18.31 -7.84
N VAL A 390 7.82 18.36 -7.15
CA VAL A 390 8.73 19.52 -7.22
C VAL A 390 9.31 19.70 -8.63
N LEU A 391 9.72 18.61 -9.28
CA LEU A 391 10.39 18.69 -10.59
C LEU A 391 9.38 18.93 -11.74
N LEU A 392 8.16 18.41 -11.62
CA LEU A 392 7.10 18.51 -12.63
C LEU A 392 6.26 19.77 -12.47
N VAL A 393 5.69 19.97 -11.28
CA VAL A 393 4.58 20.91 -11.07
C VAL A 393 5.07 22.34 -10.90
N ALA A 394 6.32 22.54 -10.46
CA ALA A 394 6.91 23.87 -10.38
C ALA A 394 6.95 24.61 -11.73
N ARG A 395 6.83 23.89 -12.84
CA ARG A 395 6.90 24.41 -14.22
C ARG A 395 5.54 24.46 -14.92
N LEU A 396 4.48 23.95 -14.29
CA LEU A 396 3.15 23.92 -14.87
C LEU A 396 2.38 25.19 -14.51
N GLN A 397 1.95 25.92 -15.53
CA GLN A 397 1.13 27.11 -15.37
C GLN A 397 -0.03 27.02 -16.34
N HIS A 398 -1.19 26.61 -15.83
CA HIS A 398 -2.41 26.53 -16.61
C HIS A 398 -3.62 26.76 -15.71
N ARG A 399 -4.65 27.42 -16.25
CA ARG A 399 -5.86 27.79 -15.48
C ARG A 399 -6.60 26.58 -14.89
N ASN A 400 -6.48 25.42 -15.53
CA ASN A 400 -7.11 24.15 -15.12
C ASN A 400 -6.17 23.19 -14.39
N LEU A 401 -5.01 23.65 -13.91
CA LEU A 401 -4.13 22.87 -13.03
C LEU A 401 -3.96 23.63 -11.71
N VAL A 402 -3.78 22.91 -10.61
CA VAL A 402 -3.43 23.51 -9.32
C VAL A 402 -1.98 23.96 -9.35
N ARG A 403 -1.73 25.23 -9.03
CA ARG A 403 -0.39 25.82 -9.06
C ARG A 403 0.40 25.45 -7.80
N LEU A 404 1.55 24.80 -7.99
CA LEU A 404 2.56 24.67 -6.95
C LEU A 404 3.23 26.03 -6.73
N MET A 405 3.12 26.56 -5.53
CA MET A 405 3.74 27.83 -5.14
C MET A 405 5.15 27.65 -4.58
N GLY A 406 5.48 26.46 -4.09
CA GLY A 406 6.81 26.12 -3.64
C GLY A 406 6.84 24.86 -2.78
N PHE A 407 7.97 24.63 -2.11
CA PHE A 407 8.16 23.45 -1.29
C PHE A 407 9.02 23.77 -0.06
N CYS A 408 9.00 22.90 0.94
CA CYS A 408 9.91 22.95 2.07
C CYS A 408 10.59 21.60 2.24
N LEU A 409 11.92 21.65 2.36
CA LEU A 409 12.80 20.52 2.57
C LEU A 409 13.67 20.81 3.80
N ASP A 410 13.25 20.31 4.96
CA ASP A 410 13.97 20.48 6.23
C ASP A 410 14.04 19.17 7.02
N GLY A 411 15.24 18.62 7.19
CA GLY A 411 15.42 17.29 7.81
C GLY A 411 14.60 16.18 7.12
N THR A 412 13.67 15.59 7.85
CA THR A 412 12.70 14.58 7.38
C THR A 412 11.44 15.19 6.77
N GLU A 413 11.20 16.49 6.93
CA GLU A 413 10.01 17.15 6.42
C GLU A 413 10.08 17.30 4.90
N ARG A 414 8.95 16.98 4.28
CA ARG A 414 8.70 17.09 2.84
C ARG A 414 7.35 17.76 2.67
N LEU A 415 7.36 19.09 2.49
CA LEU A 415 6.12 19.86 2.36
C LEU A 415 6.01 20.43 0.95
N LEU A 416 4.82 20.34 0.38
CA LEU A 416 4.47 20.97 -0.88
C LEU A 416 3.44 22.06 -0.60
N VAL A 417 3.69 23.25 -1.13
CA VAL A 417 2.89 24.44 -0.89
C VAL A 417 2.15 24.79 -2.17
N TYR A 418 0.84 24.65 -2.15
CA TYR A 418 -0.07 24.89 -3.26
C TYR A 418 -0.89 26.17 -3.03
N GLU A 419 -1.44 26.71 -4.12
CA GLU A 419 -2.54 27.67 -4.00
C GLU A 419 -3.73 27.03 -3.26
N PHE A 420 -4.39 27.80 -2.38
CA PHE A 420 -5.62 27.33 -1.74
C PHE A 420 -6.80 27.41 -2.72
N VAL A 421 -7.50 26.29 -2.89
CA VAL A 421 -8.66 26.16 -3.78
C VAL A 421 -9.91 25.96 -2.93
N PRO A 422 -10.86 26.92 -2.89
CA PRO A 422 -11.85 27.04 -1.81
C PRO A 422 -13.00 26.03 -1.87
N ASN A 423 -13.41 25.56 -3.04
CA ASN A 423 -14.56 24.66 -3.19
C ASN A 423 -14.16 23.17 -3.18
N ALA A 424 -13.08 22.80 -2.48
CA ALA A 424 -12.64 21.40 -2.31
C ALA A 424 -12.56 20.62 -3.64
N SER A 425 -12.66 19.28 -3.58
CA SER A 425 -12.65 18.40 -4.75
C SER A 425 -14.05 18.09 -5.31
N LEU A 426 -14.09 17.74 -6.60
CA LEU A 426 -15.30 17.51 -7.37
C LEU A 426 -16.16 16.36 -6.81
N ASP A 427 -15.54 15.33 -6.24
CA ASP A 427 -16.25 14.21 -5.59
C ASP A 427 -17.12 14.65 -4.40
N HIS A 428 -16.70 15.68 -3.64
CA HIS A 428 -17.51 16.27 -2.57
C HIS A 428 -18.79 16.94 -3.09
N PHE A 429 -18.86 17.30 -4.36
CA PHE A 429 -20.06 17.84 -4.99
C PHE A 429 -20.85 16.77 -5.72
N LEU A 430 -20.19 15.90 -6.48
CA LEU A 430 -20.84 14.88 -7.30
C LEU A 430 -21.57 13.83 -6.48
N PHE A 431 -21.01 13.41 -5.34
CA PHE A 431 -21.55 12.27 -4.57
C PHE A 431 -22.33 12.67 -3.32
N ASP A 432 -22.38 13.97 -3.01
CA ASP A 432 -23.22 14.52 -1.95
C ASP A 432 -24.59 14.92 -2.52
N SER A 433 -25.66 14.36 -1.96
CA SER A 433 -27.02 14.54 -2.49
C SER A 433 -27.52 15.99 -2.49
N VAL A 434 -26.97 16.83 -1.61
CA VAL A 434 -27.34 18.25 -1.47
C VAL A 434 -26.47 19.10 -2.39
N LYS A 435 -25.14 18.94 -2.32
CA LYS A 435 -24.19 19.72 -3.14
C LYS A 435 -24.27 19.38 -4.61
N ARG A 436 -24.66 18.15 -4.98
CA ARG A 436 -24.85 17.73 -6.39
C ARG A 436 -25.84 18.61 -7.14
N ARG A 437 -26.83 19.19 -6.44
CA ARG A 437 -27.79 20.14 -7.02
C ARG A 437 -27.16 21.44 -7.49
N GLN A 438 -25.96 21.76 -7.02
CA GLN A 438 -25.19 22.92 -7.45
C GLN A 438 -24.43 22.65 -8.75
N LEU A 439 -24.41 21.41 -9.25
CA LEU A 439 -23.77 21.04 -10.51
C LEU A 439 -24.84 20.78 -11.57
N ASP A 440 -25.39 21.87 -12.10
CA ASP A 440 -26.23 21.82 -13.31
C ASP A 440 -25.40 21.42 -14.55
N TRP A 441 -26.08 21.28 -15.68
CA TRP A 441 -25.42 20.88 -16.93
C TRP A 441 -24.35 21.85 -17.38
N GLU A 442 -24.60 23.16 -17.28
CA GLU A 442 -23.65 24.18 -17.72
C GLU A 442 -22.34 24.07 -16.93
N ARG A 443 -22.44 23.93 -15.60
CA ARG A 443 -21.28 23.73 -14.73
C ARG A 443 -20.58 22.41 -15.02
N ARG A 444 -21.31 21.30 -15.17
CA ARG A 444 -20.70 20.00 -15.51
C ARG A 444 -19.99 20.02 -16.85
N SER A 445 -20.59 20.63 -17.87
CA SER A 445 -19.99 20.80 -19.20
C SER A 445 -18.72 21.66 -19.13
N LYS A 446 -18.74 22.76 -18.37
CA LYS A 446 -17.56 23.60 -18.12
C LYS A 446 -16.45 22.83 -17.40
N ILE A 447 -16.82 21.98 -16.43
CA ILE A 447 -15.89 21.11 -15.70
C ILE A 447 -15.26 20.08 -16.65
N ILE A 448 -16.07 19.35 -17.44
CA ILE A 448 -15.59 18.38 -18.43
C ILE A 448 -14.62 19.04 -19.42
N GLY A 449 -15.01 20.18 -19.99
CA GLY A 449 -14.18 20.93 -20.93
C GLY A 449 -12.90 21.49 -20.30
N GLY A 450 -12.96 21.94 -19.04
CA GLY A 450 -11.79 22.42 -18.30
C GLY A 450 -10.80 21.31 -17.97
N ILE A 451 -11.28 20.14 -17.56
CA ILE A 451 -10.44 18.95 -17.34
C ILE A 451 -9.78 18.54 -18.67
N ALA A 452 -10.55 18.48 -19.77
CA ALA A 452 -10.02 18.11 -21.07
C ALA A 452 -8.88 19.04 -21.53
N LYS A 453 -9.05 20.36 -21.35
CA LYS A 453 -8.01 21.36 -21.61
C LYS A 453 -6.79 21.22 -20.69
N GLY A 454 -7.02 20.90 -19.41
CA GLY A 454 -5.94 20.65 -18.46
C GLY A 454 -5.07 19.46 -18.86
N ILE A 455 -5.67 18.35 -19.28
CA ILE A 455 -4.94 17.15 -19.73
C ILE A 455 -4.28 17.38 -21.09
N LEU A 456 -4.96 18.06 -22.03
CA LEU A 456 -4.35 18.47 -23.30
C LEU A 456 -3.06 19.26 -23.08
N TYR A 457 -3.08 20.21 -22.13
CA TYR A 457 -1.88 20.96 -21.77
C TYR A 457 -0.75 20.04 -21.27
N LEU A 458 -1.06 19.05 -20.43
CA LEU A 458 -0.05 18.08 -19.95
C LEU A 458 0.53 17.23 -21.08
N HIS A 459 -0.29 16.85 -22.06
CA HIS A 459 0.11 15.91 -23.13
C HIS A 459 0.84 16.59 -24.29
N GLU A 460 0.43 17.80 -24.66
CA GLU A 460 0.81 18.45 -25.93
C GLU A 460 1.34 19.89 -25.74
N ASP A 461 0.71 20.75 -24.93
CA ASP A 461 1.05 22.18 -24.88
C ASP A 461 2.13 22.56 -23.86
N SER A 462 2.40 21.69 -22.90
CA SER A 462 3.44 21.91 -21.90
C SER A 462 4.83 21.58 -22.47
N ARG A 463 5.86 22.21 -21.91
CA ARG A 463 7.25 22.05 -22.38
C ARG A 463 7.73 20.59 -22.39
N LEU A 464 7.19 19.77 -21.50
CA LEU A 464 7.52 18.36 -21.34
C LEU A 464 6.22 17.58 -21.39
N ARG A 465 6.17 16.48 -22.14
CA ARG A 465 5.00 15.60 -22.16
C ARG A 465 4.86 14.90 -20.80
N ILE A 466 3.74 15.10 -20.13
CA ILE A 466 3.47 14.58 -18.78
C ILE A 466 2.24 13.67 -18.81
N ILE A 467 2.40 12.44 -18.30
CA ILE A 467 1.29 11.51 -18.09
C ILE A 467 0.91 11.53 -16.60
N HIS A 468 -0.34 11.83 -16.29
CA HIS A 468 -0.81 12.03 -14.92
C HIS A 468 -0.97 10.71 -14.14
N ARG A 469 -1.58 9.68 -14.75
CA ARG A 469 -1.78 8.31 -14.24
C ARG A 469 -2.69 8.12 -13.02
N ASP A 470 -3.24 9.19 -12.45
CA ASP A 470 -4.17 9.11 -11.30
C ASP A 470 -5.28 10.17 -11.41
N LEU A 471 -5.80 10.37 -12.62
CA LEU A 471 -6.92 11.26 -12.85
C LEU A 471 -8.22 10.64 -12.31
N LYS A 472 -8.90 11.34 -11.39
CA LYS A 472 -10.15 10.92 -10.74
C LYS A 472 -10.88 12.13 -10.14
N ALA A 473 -12.13 11.95 -9.73
CA ALA A 473 -12.96 13.05 -9.20
C ALA A 473 -12.36 13.74 -7.96
N SER A 474 -11.71 12.99 -7.06
CA SER A 474 -11.07 13.57 -5.87
C SER A 474 -9.77 14.34 -6.16
N ASN A 475 -9.19 14.17 -7.37
CA ASN A 475 -8.01 14.90 -7.83
C ASN A 475 -8.37 16.08 -8.75
N VAL A 476 -9.65 16.46 -8.82
CA VAL A 476 -10.11 17.69 -9.50
C VAL A 476 -10.66 18.64 -8.45
N LEU A 477 -9.95 19.71 -8.15
CA LEU A 477 -10.39 20.76 -7.25
C LEU A 477 -11.25 21.80 -7.98
N LEU A 478 -12.09 22.52 -7.24
CA LEU A 478 -12.96 23.57 -7.78
C LEU A 478 -12.59 24.94 -7.21
N ASP A 479 -12.28 25.89 -8.08
CA ASP A 479 -12.03 27.28 -7.67
C ASP A 479 -13.31 28.01 -7.24
N ALA A 480 -13.19 29.27 -6.82
CA ALA A 480 -14.31 30.07 -6.33
C ALA A 480 -15.46 30.19 -7.34
N GLU A 481 -15.14 30.15 -8.64
CA GLU A 481 -16.08 30.22 -9.75
C GLU A 481 -16.50 28.83 -10.30
N MET A 482 -16.23 27.75 -9.54
CA MET A 482 -16.53 26.36 -9.89
C MET A 482 -15.82 25.86 -11.16
N ASN A 483 -14.66 26.43 -11.50
CA ASN A 483 -13.81 25.89 -12.57
C ASN A 483 -12.92 24.75 -12.04
N PRO A 484 -12.65 23.73 -12.85
CA PRO A 484 -11.83 22.60 -12.45
C PRO A 484 -10.34 22.96 -12.48
N LYS A 485 -9.61 22.47 -11.47
CA LYS A 485 -8.15 22.47 -11.37
C LYS A 485 -7.66 21.06 -11.01
N ILE A 486 -6.91 20.44 -11.92
CA ILE A 486 -6.33 19.10 -11.72
C ILE A 486 -5.18 19.20 -10.71
N SER A 487 -5.15 18.28 -9.75
CA SER A 487 -4.19 18.20 -8.65
C SER A 487 -3.57 16.80 -8.52
N ASP A 488 -2.63 16.66 -7.60
CA ASP A 488 -2.00 15.38 -7.20
C ASP A 488 -1.14 14.70 -8.28
N PHE A 489 0.00 15.32 -8.59
CA PHE A 489 0.95 14.85 -9.60
C PHE A 489 2.02 13.88 -9.07
N GLY A 490 1.89 13.36 -7.84
CA GLY A 490 2.88 12.47 -7.23
C GLY A 490 3.20 11.22 -8.07
N MET A 491 2.22 10.75 -8.84
CA MET A 491 2.35 9.59 -9.72
C MET A 491 2.75 9.93 -11.17
N ALA A 492 2.84 11.21 -11.51
CA ALA A 492 3.05 11.65 -12.88
C ALA A 492 4.42 11.20 -13.41
N ARG A 493 4.52 11.09 -14.74
CA ARG A 493 5.75 10.69 -15.44
C ARG A 493 6.03 11.61 -16.61
N LEU A 494 7.31 11.93 -16.77
CA LEU A 494 7.86 12.64 -17.93
C LEU A 494 8.08 11.65 -19.05
N PHE A 495 7.68 12.02 -20.25
CA PHE A 495 8.18 11.44 -21.49
C PHE A 495 9.17 12.40 -22.12
N GLU A 496 10.25 11.85 -22.66
CA GLU A 496 11.07 12.58 -23.62
C GLU A 496 10.27 12.80 -24.92
N LEU A 497 10.63 13.81 -25.72
CA LEU A 497 9.81 14.26 -26.88
C LEU A 497 9.42 13.12 -27.84
N ASP A 498 10.29 12.12 -27.98
CA ASP A 498 10.10 10.97 -28.89
C ASP A 498 9.44 9.75 -28.23
N GLU A 499 9.28 9.76 -26.90
CA GLU A 499 8.60 8.67 -26.19
C GLU A 499 7.07 8.80 -26.34
N THR A 500 6.46 7.72 -26.84
CA THR A 500 5.01 7.62 -27.03
C THR A 500 4.34 6.68 -26.02
N GLN A 501 5.12 5.78 -25.42
CA GLN A 501 4.66 4.78 -24.46
C GLN A 501 5.77 4.46 -23.46
N GLY A 502 5.39 4.31 -22.19
CA GLY A 502 6.26 3.89 -21.09
C GLY A 502 5.79 2.57 -20.48
N SER A 503 6.69 1.87 -19.81
CA SER A 503 6.36 0.66 -19.05
C SER A 503 6.90 0.76 -17.62
N THR A 504 6.17 0.21 -16.66
CA THR A 504 6.57 0.20 -15.26
C THR A 504 6.21 -1.13 -14.59
N ASN A 505 7.16 -1.70 -13.85
CA ASN A 505 6.92 -2.86 -12.99
C ASN A 505 6.11 -2.49 -11.73
N ARG A 506 5.97 -1.19 -11.46
CA ARG A 506 5.22 -0.65 -10.33
C ARG A 506 3.97 0.06 -10.83
N ILE A 507 2.84 -0.65 -10.76
CA ILE A 507 1.51 -0.13 -11.07
C ILE A 507 1.02 0.67 -9.87
N VAL A 508 0.76 1.96 -10.09
CA VAL A 508 0.17 2.87 -9.09
C VAL A 508 -0.93 3.70 -9.76
N GLY A 509 -1.99 4.00 -9.03
CA GLY A 509 -3.16 4.71 -9.53
C GLY A 509 -4.40 4.20 -8.83
N THR A 510 -5.55 4.82 -9.12
CA THR A 510 -6.81 4.45 -8.48
C THR A 510 -7.56 3.40 -9.31
N TYR A 511 -7.87 2.27 -8.69
CA TYR A 511 -8.65 1.19 -9.31
C TYR A 511 -10.02 1.71 -9.80
N GLY A 512 -10.46 1.26 -10.97
CA GLY A 512 -11.67 1.76 -11.65
C GLY A 512 -11.41 2.92 -12.62
N TYR A 513 -10.31 3.67 -12.48
CA TYR A 513 -9.89 4.71 -13.44
C TYR A 513 -8.72 4.28 -14.31
N MET A 514 -7.98 3.24 -13.91
CA MET A 514 -6.82 2.75 -14.65
C MET A 514 -7.23 2.07 -15.95
N ALA A 515 -6.55 2.43 -17.04
CA ALA A 515 -6.71 1.77 -18.32
C ALA A 515 -6.30 0.28 -18.25
N PRO A 516 -6.97 -0.63 -18.99
CA PRO A 516 -6.70 -2.07 -18.92
C PRO A 516 -5.24 -2.44 -19.20
N GLU A 517 -4.64 -1.85 -20.24
CA GLU A 517 -3.23 -2.10 -20.60
C GLU A 517 -2.25 -1.67 -19.51
N TYR A 518 -2.61 -0.61 -18.77
CA TYR A 518 -1.83 -0.13 -17.65
C TYR A 518 -2.01 -1.02 -16.41
N ALA A 519 -3.24 -1.40 -16.10
CA ALA A 519 -3.56 -2.27 -14.96
C ALA A 519 -3.04 -3.71 -15.13
N MET A 520 -3.05 -4.24 -16.36
CA MET A 520 -2.65 -5.62 -16.66
C MET A 520 -1.16 -5.76 -16.96
N HIS A 521 -0.56 -4.79 -17.66
CA HIS A 521 0.80 -4.92 -18.19
C HIS A 521 1.75 -3.81 -17.73
N GLY A 522 1.27 -2.84 -16.93
CA GLY A 522 2.09 -1.70 -16.50
C GLY A 522 2.44 -0.73 -17.63
N GLN A 523 1.77 -0.82 -18.78
CA GLN A 523 2.01 0.02 -19.95
C GLN A 523 1.19 1.31 -19.83
N PHE A 524 1.82 2.48 -19.87
CA PHE A 524 1.13 3.76 -19.80
C PHE A 524 1.52 4.68 -20.95
N SER A 525 0.59 5.53 -21.35
CA SER A 525 0.78 6.55 -22.38
C SER A 525 -0.21 7.70 -22.16
N VAL A 526 -0.20 8.70 -23.05
CA VAL A 526 -1.26 9.73 -23.12
C VAL A 526 -2.66 9.10 -23.20
N LYS A 527 -2.79 7.93 -23.85
CA LYS A 527 -4.08 7.22 -24.00
C LYS A 527 -4.56 6.56 -22.70
N SER A 528 -3.68 6.36 -21.73
CA SER A 528 -4.08 5.85 -20.42
C SER A 528 -4.79 6.93 -19.61
N ASP A 529 -4.34 8.19 -19.69
CA ASP A 529 -5.05 9.34 -19.11
C ASP A 529 -6.37 9.62 -19.84
N VAL A 530 -6.44 9.41 -21.17
CA VAL A 530 -7.69 9.51 -21.95
C VAL A 530 -8.73 8.53 -21.42
N PHE A 531 -8.33 7.29 -21.12
CA PHE A 531 -9.23 6.31 -20.51
C PHE A 531 -9.77 6.79 -19.15
N SER A 532 -8.87 7.24 -18.25
CA SER A 532 -9.27 7.78 -16.95
C SER A 532 -10.21 8.99 -17.08
N PHE A 533 -9.98 9.85 -18.09
CA PHE A 533 -10.87 10.96 -18.41
C PHE A 533 -12.26 10.48 -18.82
N GLY A 534 -12.35 9.45 -19.68
CA GLY A 534 -13.63 8.86 -20.08
C GLY A 534 -14.44 8.33 -18.89
N VAL A 535 -13.79 7.61 -17.97
CA VAL A 535 -14.40 7.14 -16.71
C VAL A 535 -14.92 8.33 -15.90
N LEU A 536 -14.09 9.36 -15.72
CA LEU A 536 -14.45 10.56 -14.96
C LEU A 536 -15.65 11.31 -15.57
N VAL A 537 -15.73 11.40 -16.91
CA VAL A 537 -16.90 11.99 -17.58
C VAL A 537 -18.16 11.18 -17.29
N LEU A 538 -18.10 9.84 -17.35
CA LEU A 538 -19.24 8.98 -17.03
C LEU A 538 -19.72 9.16 -15.57
N GLU A 539 -18.80 9.33 -14.62
CA GLU A 539 -19.17 9.68 -13.23
C GLU A 539 -19.81 11.06 -13.13
N ILE A 540 -19.28 12.07 -13.84
CA ILE A 540 -19.86 13.42 -13.86
C ILE A 540 -21.29 13.38 -14.42
N LEU A 541 -21.55 12.58 -15.47
CA LEU A 541 -22.86 12.53 -16.13
C LEU A 541 -23.89 11.72 -15.34
N SER A 542 -23.47 10.63 -14.69
CA SER A 542 -24.35 9.79 -13.87
C SER A 542 -24.59 10.34 -12.46
N GLY A 543 -23.64 11.13 -11.94
CA GLY A 543 -23.63 11.53 -10.53
C GLY A 543 -23.45 10.34 -9.57
N GLN A 544 -22.86 9.25 -10.05
CA GLN A 544 -22.60 8.02 -9.30
C GLN A 544 -21.11 7.67 -9.33
N LYS A 545 -20.63 7.07 -8.23
CA LYS A 545 -19.23 6.68 -8.08
C LYS A 545 -18.97 5.32 -8.73
N ASN A 546 -17.87 5.19 -9.48
CA ASN A 546 -17.54 3.96 -10.20
C ASN A 546 -17.38 2.73 -9.29
N THR A 547 -16.85 2.89 -8.07
CA THR A 547 -16.61 1.79 -7.11
C THR A 547 -17.88 1.25 -6.47
N CYS A 548 -19.01 1.94 -6.61
CA CYS A 548 -20.29 1.61 -5.96
C CYS A 548 -21.47 1.89 -6.89
N PHE A 549 -21.30 1.65 -8.19
CA PHE A 549 -22.37 1.86 -9.16
C PHE A 549 -23.53 0.88 -8.89
N ARG A 550 -24.75 1.41 -8.76
CA ARG A 550 -25.95 0.62 -8.45
C ARG A 550 -27.02 0.86 -9.51
N SER A 551 -27.47 -0.22 -10.15
CA SER A 551 -28.63 -0.23 -11.02
C SER A 551 -29.78 -0.95 -10.30
N GLY A 552 -30.58 -0.21 -9.55
CA GLY A 552 -31.62 -0.83 -8.70
C GLY A 552 -31.03 -1.71 -7.59
N GLU A 553 -31.31 -3.01 -7.63
CA GLU A 553 -30.84 -4.00 -6.64
C GLU A 553 -29.53 -4.73 -7.05
N SER A 554 -29.03 -4.57 -8.28
CA SER A 554 -27.78 -5.19 -8.76
C SER A 554 -26.58 -4.22 -8.74
N VAL A 555 -25.41 -4.75 -8.38
CA VAL A 555 -24.12 -4.06 -8.55
C VAL A 555 -23.64 -4.34 -9.97
N GLU A 556 -23.62 -3.32 -10.83
CA GLU A 556 -23.14 -3.42 -12.20
C GLU A 556 -21.89 -2.55 -12.40
N ASP A 557 -21.04 -2.91 -13.35
CA ASP A 557 -19.89 -2.09 -13.76
C ASP A 557 -20.37 -0.83 -14.50
N LEU A 558 -19.85 0.36 -14.10
CA LEU A 558 -20.26 1.66 -14.64
C LEU A 558 -20.11 1.72 -16.17
N LEU A 559 -19.00 1.19 -16.71
CA LEU A 559 -18.70 1.24 -18.14
C LEU A 559 -19.67 0.34 -18.92
N SER A 560 -19.90 -0.88 -18.40
CA SER A 560 -20.83 -1.83 -19.00
C SER A 560 -22.27 -1.30 -18.99
N TYR A 561 -22.71 -0.66 -17.90
CA TYR A 561 -24.04 -0.06 -17.81
C TYR A 561 -24.19 1.17 -18.73
N ALA A 562 -23.17 2.03 -18.81
CA ALA A 562 -23.15 3.17 -19.72
C ALA A 562 -23.24 2.73 -21.19
N TRP A 563 -22.41 1.74 -21.57
CA TRP A 563 -22.44 1.13 -22.90
C TRP A 563 -23.80 0.52 -23.22
N SER A 564 -24.34 -0.31 -22.31
CA SER A 564 -25.64 -0.98 -22.47
C SER A 564 -26.73 0.04 -22.79
N ASN A 565 -26.88 1.06 -21.94
CA ASN A 565 -27.92 2.07 -22.11
C ASN A 565 -27.70 2.94 -23.35
N TRP A 566 -26.46 3.25 -23.71
CA TRP A 566 -26.16 4.00 -24.92
C TRP A 566 -26.51 3.18 -26.18
N HIS A 567 -26.11 1.91 -26.23
CA HIS A 567 -26.31 1.03 -27.37
C HIS A 567 -27.78 0.67 -27.61
N THR A 568 -28.56 0.46 -26.55
CA THR A 568 -30.01 0.15 -26.64
C THR A 568 -30.90 1.38 -26.78
N GLY A 569 -30.32 2.59 -26.83
CA GLY A 569 -31.07 3.84 -26.92
C GLY A 569 -31.75 4.27 -25.61
N THR A 570 -31.42 3.65 -24.48
CA THR A 570 -31.95 3.97 -23.15
C THR A 570 -31.01 4.84 -22.29
N ALA A 571 -30.09 5.58 -22.90
CA ALA A 571 -29.09 6.43 -22.22
C ALA A 571 -29.67 7.42 -21.21
N MET A 572 -30.95 7.79 -21.34
CA MET A 572 -31.65 8.60 -20.33
C MET A 572 -31.66 7.96 -18.94
N ASN A 573 -31.62 6.63 -18.84
CA ASN A 573 -31.55 5.91 -17.56
C ASN A 573 -30.21 6.10 -16.85
N PHE A 574 -29.14 6.36 -17.62
CA PHE A 574 -27.80 6.61 -17.11
C PHE A 574 -27.63 8.02 -16.56
N ILE A 575 -28.27 9.00 -17.20
CA ILE A 575 -28.10 10.42 -16.89
C ILE A 575 -28.67 10.75 -15.51
N ASP A 576 -27.89 11.49 -14.71
CA ASP A 576 -28.31 12.02 -13.40
C ASP A 576 -29.69 12.71 -13.53
N PRO A 577 -30.70 12.31 -12.72
CA PRO A 577 -32.01 12.93 -12.75
C PRO A 577 -32.01 14.47 -12.67
N MET A 578 -31.02 15.06 -12.01
CA MET A 578 -30.88 16.52 -11.90
C MET A 578 -30.56 17.21 -13.24
N LEU A 579 -30.07 16.48 -14.24
CA LEU A 579 -29.73 17.01 -15.56
C LEU A 579 -30.87 16.89 -16.58
N ARG A 580 -31.98 16.22 -16.24
CA ARG A 580 -33.07 15.87 -17.18
C ARG A 580 -34.04 17.04 -17.48
N GLY A 581 -33.73 18.26 -17.04
CA GLY A 581 -34.67 19.38 -17.00
C GLY A 581 -34.92 20.14 -18.31
N SER A 582 -34.12 19.96 -19.38
CA SER A 582 -34.37 20.64 -20.66
C SER A 582 -33.95 19.81 -21.88
N THR A 583 -34.77 19.83 -22.94
CA THR A 583 -34.59 18.99 -24.15
C THR A 583 -33.36 19.37 -24.98
N GLY A 584 -33.00 20.66 -25.01
CA GLY A 584 -31.79 21.14 -25.71
C GLY A 584 -30.48 20.61 -25.11
N VAL A 585 -30.47 20.38 -23.80
CA VAL A 585 -29.31 19.88 -23.03
C VAL A 585 -29.07 18.39 -23.22
N ILE A 586 -30.13 17.61 -23.47
CA ILE A 586 -30.02 16.15 -23.64
C ILE A 586 -29.12 15.79 -24.82
N ARG A 587 -29.19 16.52 -25.94
CA ARG A 587 -28.33 16.27 -27.11
C ARG A 587 -26.85 16.41 -26.75
N ASP A 588 -26.50 17.44 -25.97
CA ASP A 588 -25.11 17.71 -25.59
C ASP A 588 -24.62 16.71 -24.54
N ILE A 589 -25.51 16.26 -23.64
CA ILE A 589 -25.23 15.16 -22.70
C ILE A 589 -24.97 13.86 -23.47
N MET A 590 -25.85 13.51 -24.42
CA MET A 590 -25.72 12.31 -25.24
C MET A 590 -24.41 12.31 -26.03
N ARG A 591 -24.04 13.47 -26.60
CA ARG A 591 -22.74 13.64 -27.26
C ARG A 591 -21.58 13.44 -26.28
N SER A 592 -21.71 13.91 -25.04
CA SER A 592 -20.67 13.73 -24.01
C SER A 592 -20.55 12.27 -23.56
N ILE A 593 -21.66 11.52 -23.44
CA ILE A 593 -21.63 10.06 -23.21
C ILE A 593 -20.90 9.37 -24.37
N HIS A 594 -21.23 9.72 -25.61
CA HIS A 594 -20.59 9.15 -26.80
C HIS A 594 -19.08 9.38 -26.79
N ILE A 595 -18.63 10.61 -26.52
CA ILE A 595 -17.20 10.95 -26.42
C ILE A 595 -16.55 10.16 -25.28
N ALA A 596 -17.21 10.05 -24.12
CA ALA A 596 -16.68 9.27 -23.00
C ALA A 596 -16.51 7.78 -23.35
N LEU A 597 -17.47 7.20 -24.10
CA LEU A 597 -17.39 5.82 -24.59
C LEU A 597 -16.23 5.62 -25.58
N LEU A 598 -15.93 6.61 -26.43
CA LEU A 598 -14.74 6.61 -27.29
C LEU A 598 -13.44 6.68 -26.46
N CYS A 599 -13.44 7.39 -25.34
CA CYS A 599 -12.28 7.50 -24.47
C CYS A 599 -11.96 6.18 -23.72
N VAL A 600 -12.98 5.38 -23.38
CA VAL A 600 -12.83 4.12 -22.60
C VAL A 600 -12.72 2.86 -23.46
N GLN A 601 -12.42 2.99 -24.76
CA GLN A 601 -12.23 1.84 -25.63
C GLN A 601 -11.11 0.93 -25.12
N GLU A 602 -11.28 -0.38 -25.22
CA GLU A 602 -10.28 -1.34 -24.73
C GLU A 602 -8.97 -1.22 -25.51
N ASN A 603 -9.07 -1.20 -26.83
CA ASN A 603 -7.92 -1.00 -27.70
C ASN A 603 -7.44 0.46 -27.64
N VAL A 604 -6.15 0.63 -27.33
CA VAL A 604 -5.47 1.92 -27.17
C VAL A 604 -5.50 2.76 -28.44
N ALA A 605 -5.49 2.12 -29.61
CA ALA A 605 -5.52 2.79 -30.91
C ALA A 605 -6.86 3.50 -31.16
N ASP A 606 -7.96 2.91 -30.67
CA ASP A 606 -9.32 3.40 -30.92
C ASP A 606 -9.70 4.59 -30.02
N ARG A 607 -8.92 4.84 -28.95
CA ARG A 607 -9.10 6.00 -28.08
C ARG A 607 -8.67 7.29 -28.81
N PRO A 608 -9.42 8.39 -28.76
CA PRO A 608 -9.00 9.67 -29.32
C PRO A 608 -7.80 10.26 -28.56
N THR A 609 -7.13 11.26 -29.14
CA THR A 609 -6.20 12.12 -28.39
C THR A 609 -6.98 13.19 -27.62
N MET A 610 -6.38 13.80 -26.60
CA MET A 610 -7.06 14.88 -25.87
C MET A 610 -7.33 16.10 -26.74
N ALA A 611 -6.49 16.39 -27.75
CA ALA A 611 -6.77 17.43 -28.73
C ALA A 611 -8.06 17.13 -29.53
N ALA A 612 -8.22 15.89 -29.97
CA ALA A 612 -9.44 15.45 -30.64
C ALA A 612 -10.65 15.53 -29.69
N VAL A 613 -10.51 15.10 -28.43
CA VAL A 613 -11.58 15.21 -27.42
C VAL A 613 -12.02 16.67 -27.21
N VAL A 614 -11.08 17.61 -27.06
CA VAL A 614 -11.39 19.03 -26.92
C VAL A 614 -12.14 19.57 -28.15
N LEU A 615 -11.74 19.17 -29.36
CA LEU A 615 -12.45 19.51 -30.60
C LEU A 615 -13.86 18.91 -30.62
N MET A 616 -14.02 17.63 -30.28
CA MET A 616 -15.30 16.92 -30.25
C MET A 616 -16.30 17.55 -29.25
N LEU A 617 -15.80 18.01 -28.10
CA LEU A 617 -16.58 18.72 -27.08
C LEU A 617 -16.97 20.14 -27.52
N SER A 618 -16.14 20.81 -28.30
CA SER A 618 -16.35 22.21 -28.73
C SER A 618 -17.22 22.36 -29.99
N SER A 619 -17.26 21.34 -30.85
CA SER A 619 -17.98 21.38 -32.12
C SER A 619 -19.10 20.33 -32.16
N LEU A 620 -20.35 20.80 -32.25
CA LEU A 620 -21.53 19.93 -32.41
C LEU A 620 -21.70 19.37 -33.82
N SER A 621 -21.05 19.97 -34.82
CA SER A 621 -21.15 19.58 -36.24
C SER A 621 -20.15 18.48 -36.65
N LEU A 622 -19.17 18.17 -35.79
CA LEU A 622 -18.20 17.12 -36.08
C LEU A 622 -18.86 15.74 -35.98
N SER A 623 -18.80 14.97 -37.05
CA SER A 623 -19.19 13.56 -37.07
C SER A 623 -18.22 12.75 -36.19
N LEU A 624 -18.77 11.90 -35.32
CA LEU A 624 -17.99 11.09 -34.37
C LEU A 624 -17.99 9.62 -34.81
N PRO A 625 -16.87 8.90 -34.69
CA PRO A 625 -16.83 7.46 -34.93
C PRO A 625 -17.72 6.72 -33.94
N MET A 626 -18.20 5.54 -34.32
CA MET A 626 -19.02 4.71 -33.44
C MET A 626 -18.13 3.98 -32.42
N PRO A 627 -18.39 4.11 -31.10
CA PRO A 627 -17.64 3.36 -30.09
C PRO A 627 -17.96 1.86 -30.19
N SER A 628 -17.01 1.01 -29.82
CA SER A 628 -17.20 -0.44 -29.68
C SER A 628 -17.54 -0.81 -28.24
N GLY A 629 -18.15 -1.98 -28.06
CA GLY A 629 -18.54 -2.47 -26.74
C GLY A 629 -17.36 -2.97 -25.89
N PRO A 630 -17.46 -2.89 -24.55
CA PRO A 630 -16.44 -3.45 -23.66
C PRO A 630 -16.42 -5.00 -23.76
N ALA A 631 -15.24 -5.63 -23.69
CA ALA A 631 -15.09 -7.08 -23.87
C ALA A 631 -15.91 -7.98 -22.91
N TYR A 632 -16.42 -7.45 -21.80
CA TYR A 632 -17.21 -8.21 -20.82
C TYR A 632 -18.74 -8.02 -20.94
N TYR A 633 -19.26 -7.79 -22.15
CA TYR A 633 -20.70 -7.71 -22.37
C TYR A 633 -21.33 -9.10 -22.59
N THR A 634 -21.67 -9.82 -21.51
CA THR A 634 -22.62 -10.95 -21.57
C THR A 634 -23.99 -10.50 -21.08
N HIS A 635 -24.97 -10.43 -21.98
CA HIS A 635 -26.37 -10.19 -21.66
C HIS A 635 -26.89 -11.26 -20.67
N SER A 636 -27.22 -10.85 -19.45
CA SER A 636 -27.99 -11.64 -18.50
C SER A 636 -29.47 -11.67 -18.90
N ASN A 637 -29.82 -12.50 -19.88
CA ASN A 637 -31.18 -13.05 -19.96
C ASN A 637 -31.29 -14.14 -18.88
N ILE A 638 -31.49 -13.74 -17.63
CA ILE A 638 -31.85 -14.66 -16.55
C ILE A 638 -33.34 -14.96 -16.70
N SER A 639 -33.69 -15.94 -17.52
CA SER A 639 -34.82 -16.80 -17.17
C SER A 639 -34.43 -17.51 -15.89
N ALA A 640 -35.25 -17.36 -14.86
CA ALA A 640 -35.08 -18.01 -13.57
C ALA A 640 -34.96 -19.53 -13.76
N GLU A 641 -33.74 -20.05 -13.56
CA GLU A 641 -33.37 -21.35 -12.99
C GLU A 641 -31.88 -21.61 -13.30
N MET A 642 -31.01 -21.37 -12.33
CA MET A 642 -29.63 -21.85 -12.33
C MET A 642 -29.51 -22.96 -11.29
N PRO A 643 -29.25 -24.23 -11.67
CA PRO A 643 -28.86 -25.25 -10.73
C PRO A 643 -27.41 -25.03 -10.30
N LEU A 644 -27.22 -24.91 -8.99
CA LEU A 644 -25.94 -25.11 -8.32
C LEU A 644 -25.42 -26.52 -8.63
N ILE A 645 -24.29 -26.64 -9.31
CA ILE A 645 -23.61 -27.93 -9.49
C ILE A 645 -22.29 -27.91 -8.69
N TYR A 646 -22.41 -28.35 -7.45
CA TYR A 646 -21.40 -29.15 -6.76
C TYR A 646 -21.05 -30.36 -7.65
N ASN A 647 -19.78 -30.62 -7.93
CA ASN A 647 -19.37 -31.90 -8.53
C ASN A 647 -18.37 -32.63 -7.65
N THR A 648 -18.91 -33.63 -6.95
CA THR A 648 -18.23 -34.82 -6.44
C THR A 648 -17.84 -35.71 -7.64
N ARG A 649 -16.67 -36.37 -7.55
CA ARG A 649 -16.14 -37.32 -8.53
C ARG A 649 -17.05 -38.54 -8.73
N MET A 650 -17.22 -39.04 -9.97
CA MET A 650 -16.73 -40.35 -10.44
C MET A 650 -17.21 -40.73 -11.87
N SER A 651 -16.23 -41.17 -12.68
CA SER A 651 -16.21 -42.23 -13.73
C SER A 651 -17.20 -42.29 -14.91
N ASP A 652 -16.56 -42.39 -16.09
CA ASP A 652 -16.87 -43.14 -17.32
C ASP A 652 -18.17 -42.91 -18.10
N SER A 653 -18.01 -42.36 -19.30
CA SER A 653 -18.06 -43.10 -20.59
C SER A 653 -18.53 -42.20 -21.74
N SER A 654 -17.97 -42.49 -22.92
CA SER A 654 -18.12 -41.85 -24.22
C SER A 654 -19.55 -41.73 -24.74
N GLU A 655 -19.89 -40.65 -25.46
CA GLU A 655 -20.23 -40.71 -26.89
C GLU A 655 -20.50 -39.35 -27.54
N LEU A 656 -20.39 -39.38 -28.86
CA LEU A 656 -20.22 -38.34 -29.85
C LEU A 656 -21.57 -37.85 -30.40
N ALA A 657 -21.81 -36.54 -30.56
CA ALA A 657 -22.76 -36.05 -31.57
C ALA A 657 -22.52 -34.59 -31.99
N LYS A 658 -22.26 -34.43 -33.29
CA LYS A 658 -22.24 -33.17 -34.06
C LYS A 658 -23.67 -32.63 -34.26
N SER A 659 -23.82 -31.31 -34.32
CA SER A 659 -24.91 -30.68 -35.07
C SER A 659 -24.53 -29.26 -35.51
N LYS A 660 -24.86 -28.94 -36.77
CA LYS A 660 -24.49 -27.77 -37.57
C LYS A 660 -25.58 -26.69 -37.54
N SER A 661 -25.11 -25.44 -37.71
CA SER A 661 -25.69 -24.24 -38.37
C SER A 661 -27.21 -24.11 -38.63
N ILE A 662 -27.70 -22.88 -38.47
CA ILE A 662 -28.49 -22.13 -39.48
C ILE A 662 -28.33 -20.62 -39.19
N GLY A 663 -28.10 -19.83 -40.25
CA GLY A 663 -28.03 -18.37 -40.19
C GLY A 663 -29.34 -17.69 -40.58
N SER A 664 -29.43 -16.39 -40.35
CA SER A 664 -30.32 -15.49 -41.09
C SER A 664 -29.87 -14.03 -40.95
N SER A 665 -29.69 -13.37 -42.09
CA SER A 665 -29.43 -11.95 -42.30
C SER A 665 -30.73 -11.19 -42.61
N ARG A 666 -30.81 -9.89 -42.26
CA ARG A 666 -31.51 -8.75 -42.92
C ARG A 666 -31.91 -7.72 -41.84
N ASN A 667 -31.78 -6.39 -41.97
CA ASN A 667 -31.83 -5.49 -43.12
C ASN A 667 -30.96 -4.23 -42.91
N GLU A 668 -30.47 -3.68 -44.02
CA GLU A 668 -30.09 -2.28 -44.22
C GLU A 668 -31.34 -1.37 -44.26
N ALA A 669 -31.23 -0.13 -43.78
CA ALA A 669 -31.96 1.01 -44.33
C ALA A 669 -31.25 2.33 -43.95
N SER A 670 -30.64 2.94 -44.96
CA SER A 670 -30.21 4.33 -45.04
C SER A 670 -31.40 5.29 -45.06
N ILE A 671 -31.36 6.39 -44.32
CA ILE A 671 -32.12 7.61 -44.68
C ILE A 671 -31.24 8.84 -44.45
N SER A 672 -30.91 9.48 -45.57
CA SER A 672 -30.30 10.79 -45.71
C SER A 672 -31.33 11.93 -45.65
N GLU A 673 -30.91 13.03 -45.00
CA GLU A 673 -31.24 14.46 -45.12
C GLU A 673 -32.38 14.97 -46.04
N LEU A 674 -33.17 15.97 -45.62
CA LEU A 674 -32.94 17.44 -45.80
C LEU A 674 -34.23 18.30 -45.53
N TYR A 675 -34.16 19.22 -44.53
CA TYR A 675 -34.67 20.64 -44.45
C TYR A 675 -36.14 21.05 -44.79
N PRO A 676 -36.59 22.32 -44.59
CA PRO A 676 -36.23 23.38 -43.61
C PRO A 676 -37.46 24.05 -42.92
N ARG A 677 -37.30 24.51 -41.67
CA ARG A 677 -37.68 25.86 -41.19
C ARG A 677 -37.28 26.03 -39.72
#